data_AF-A0A1L9BAK8-F1
#
_entry.id   AF-A0A1L9BAK8-F1
#
_cell.length_a   1.000
_cell.length_b   1.000
_cell.length_c   1.000
_cell.angle_alpha   90.00
_cell.angle_beta   90.00
_cell.angle_gamma   90.00
#
_symmetry.space_group_name_H-M   'P 1'
#
loop_
_entity.id
_entity.type
_entity.pdbx_description
1 polymer ?
#
loop_
_entity_poly.entity_id
_entity_poly.type
_entity_poly.pdbx_seq_one_letter_code
_entity_poly.pdbx_strand_id
1 'polypeptide(L)'
;MRRSRWDKGLQALLLASGLVASMSVAGEEVRRERVTLSAEAHARAKAPSPRMEDWKEGVLSLRVMDPGRLVVEAGDEVIAAGDLNWGEDERLRVDPIEGYPPTSLPRVVSRERGREEVEVDVPEGIGAGAMLALTYEWVWHHQGTPALERTWRLPPMKDIPPEWLEDELVELEREDTAGNGEEGALALLSAWEASFPVQVDPARPALLWVPGYASREEITSRLFGEAAAAGAFDIEPRARPSSAEEGVLVCVRVRHPPALVPEVLATLRRALDARLEADVAWSRAQLSAASLDRAGAAALMERGLRWAQRSDIQDGAGQSYFDRYLQALEPLRDESQRGHLLGEAAEPLRKAIALRSKRFKASYSVTEGSPVLAPGSVVGRFYFADGSSVQVRTLLLLTEETSLERAELRVRNAPRGSPRVIIPGKDGRWRGYSAEFNTVAGAPDPLEDLEGNAYWYYPGTLLIRPGDWRPGLGAGTGEVAALRRELLQTALAAATPQVPQPLVSLDHDVLALLTPDERLGVFNTLLTGPALTSDIKEEAVHLLARVLLSTPDREFPPLERKLTSSGALEKLLGSDAPDSKVLLGQAFTQKALASFPLTLDLLESLPTFHLGREGETTHLLNVPTGLVSTVLVAPEDWEARQGVHLGAEPALPGEAVGPSKRMALYFQPVQQEFKARYFPSVDELPLSRALHPLDWVRVKVTGPQPRTHLMTAMELALLASTPDTSLIWSAVSRISEMHMMYGAVSALTRAPLLTGVPATAARGGTLAAARGAAVRLFVGRISLVATLAVVDTYRDELSRTPEGRDFLAVHDAAMVTLVGRDIYKLATSGIGRELVHRGRLALSAAGARASSGLRESVESVQALVKTLERMLAEGKAVATPDGLRFSHSGGAEAFKQAFFAIRGEMAAARALGGIRGAGLAAEEAEKTLEGLKLLAAESQEMALAYGAVARRAAALPADKAQAYLAAVESLRSSARGAAKPALAQLLRRSGAPSLAAPLAFLKEAEWLVSHPELEAEAVATLARKACRDRVDLGWLRSTALPLEDLNAMARNEMMPWKDFQRAAAEQGNFKLQRWVREQLRGVATEMLTENNAQKLFPGFRLTGRQVKMEGGHVIDDVLTAMTGLKLQHGVEVKGWNENRWRKALDAWLSREGGVKLNEKQEALADQLQRLLDQLADAAKAPRGKPFLVSTDKLSGPTKTKLINFLREMAPGTPLIQMEEARILEKTKQLRAALRLPEDLSGGAP
;
A
#
# COMPACT_ATOMS: atom_id res chain seq x y z
N MET A 1 36.98 -54.50 -3.77
CA MET A 1 36.07 -55.39 -4.51
C MET A 1 34.87 -54.60 -5.02
N ARG A 2 34.66 -54.64 -6.36
CA ARG A 2 33.45 -54.45 -7.23
C ARG A 2 32.34 -53.47 -6.76
N ARG A 3 32.06 -52.38 -7.51
CA ARG A 3 31.27 -52.26 -8.79
C ARG A 3 29.83 -52.77 -8.62
N SER A 4 28.74 -52.18 -9.11
CA SER A 4 28.49 -51.08 -10.08
C SER A 4 26.95 -50.94 -10.20
N ARG A 5 26.43 -49.70 -10.32
CA ARG A 5 25.48 -49.29 -11.37
C ARG A 5 25.20 -47.78 -11.28
N TRP A 6 26.12 -47.03 -11.88
CA TRP A 6 25.76 -45.99 -12.83
C TRP A 6 25.10 -46.67 -14.04
N ASP A 7 24.02 -46.12 -14.57
CA ASP A 7 23.66 -46.32 -15.99
C ASP A 7 22.57 -45.40 -16.59
N LYS A 8 22.21 -44.25 -16.01
CA LYS A 8 21.28 -43.31 -16.70
C LYS A 8 21.54 -41.80 -16.59
N GLY A 9 22.68 -41.36 -16.03
CA GLY A 9 22.99 -39.92 -15.98
C GLY A 9 24.08 -39.45 -16.94
N LEU A 10 24.90 -40.38 -17.45
CA LEU A 10 26.15 -40.06 -18.15
C LEU A 10 26.15 -40.55 -19.61
N GLN A 11 25.20 -40.03 -20.38
CA GLN A 11 25.19 -40.12 -21.84
C GLN A 11 25.07 -38.74 -22.50
N ALA A 12 25.59 -37.69 -21.86
CA ALA A 12 25.70 -36.37 -22.49
C ALA A 12 26.97 -35.62 -22.03
N LEU A 13 28.06 -36.35 -21.76
CA LEU A 13 29.38 -35.78 -21.51
C LEU A 13 30.47 -36.81 -21.84
N LEU A 14 30.56 -37.19 -23.11
CA LEU A 14 31.78 -37.73 -23.72
C LEU A 14 31.66 -37.63 -25.25
N LEU A 15 32.19 -36.51 -25.74
CA LEU A 15 32.76 -36.18 -27.06
C LEU A 15 32.95 -34.65 -26.98
N ALA A 16 33.79 -34.10 -26.09
CA ALA A 16 35.25 -34.20 -26.08
C ALA A 16 35.86 -33.98 -27.47
N SER A 17 35.95 -32.70 -27.86
CA SER A 17 36.95 -32.09 -28.76
C SER A 17 36.76 -30.57 -28.58
N GLY A 18 37.69 -29.71 -28.15
CA GLY A 18 39.08 -29.79 -27.74
C GLY A 18 39.51 -28.37 -27.30
N LEU A 19 40.50 -28.27 -26.41
CA LEU A 19 41.06 -27.05 -25.79
C LEU A 19 42.43 -26.77 -26.42
N VAL A 20 42.70 -25.60 -27.06
CA VAL A 20 44.05 -24.95 -27.21
C VAL A 20 43.92 -23.45 -27.58
N ALA A 21 44.63 -22.62 -26.79
CA ALA A 21 45.30 -21.32 -26.97
C ALA A 21 45.08 -20.33 -28.17
N SER A 22 45.00 -19.05 -27.77
CA SER A 22 45.72 -17.83 -28.26
C SER A 22 45.51 -17.23 -29.67
N MET A 23 45.20 -15.92 -29.64
CA MET A 23 45.59 -14.80 -30.52
C MET A 23 45.09 -14.71 -31.99
N SER A 24 44.35 -13.61 -32.22
CA SER A 24 44.47 -12.63 -33.31
C SER A 24 43.73 -12.82 -34.64
N VAL A 25 43.10 -11.71 -35.04
CA VAL A 25 42.69 -11.22 -36.38
C VAL A 25 41.24 -11.46 -36.84
N ALA A 26 40.48 -10.36 -36.74
CA ALA A 26 39.49 -9.80 -37.66
C ALA A 26 38.51 -10.72 -38.42
N GLY A 27 37.23 -10.50 -38.15
CA GLY A 27 36.09 -10.72 -39.03
C GLY A 27 34.90 -9.98 -38.44
N GLU A 28 34.49 -8.88 -39.07
CA GLU A 28 33.30 -8.10 -38.72
C GLU A 28 32.06 -9.01 -38.77
N GLU A 29 31.41 -9.25 -37.64
CA GLU A 29 29.99 -9.62 -37.64
C GLU A 29 29.18 -8.33 -37.53
N VAL A 30 28.72 -7.87 -38.69
CA VAL A 30 27.72 -6.82 -38.87
C VAL A 30 26.51 -7.13 -37.99
N ARG A 31 26.16 -6.16 -37.12
CA ARG A 31 24.90 -6.14 -36.37
C ARG A 31 23.74 -6.30 -37.35
N ARG A 32 23.01 -7.41 -37.25
CA ARG A 32 21.75 -7.64 -37.95
C ARG A 32 20.59 -7.39 -37.00
N GLU A 33 19.90 -6.28 -37.18
CA GLU A 33 18.55 -6.05 -36.62
C GLU A 33 17.51 -6.30 -37.72
N ARG A 34 16.53 -7.16 -37.41
CA ARG A 34 15.51 -7.64 -38.36
C ARG A 34 14.33 -6.68 -38.44
N VAL A 35 13.89 -6.36 -39.65
CA VAL A 35 12.53 -5.85 -39.92
C VAL A 35 12.06 -6.38 -41.29
N THR A 36 10.78 -6.78 -41.35
CA THR A 36 10.12 -7.59 -42.39
C THR A 36 9.20 -6.71 -43.26
N LEU A 37 9.12 -6.92 -44.60
CA LEU A 37 8.22 -6.17 -45.51
C LEU A 37 7.63 -7.06 -46.61
N SER A 38 6.33 -6.87 -46.83
CA SER A 38 5.46 -7.74 -47.63
C SER A 38 5.09 -7.10 -48.99
N ALA A 39 5.30 -7.81 -50.11
CA ALA A 39 4.75 -7.45 -51.43
C ALA A 39 3.54 -8.32 -51.81
N GLU A 40 2.38 -7.72 -52.08
CA GLU A 40 1.25 -8.39 -52.73
C GLU A 40 1.45 -8.40 -54.25
N ALA A 41 1.64 -9.58 -54.85
CA ALA A 41 1.64 -9.73 -56.30
C ALA A 41 0.21 -9.99 -56.80
N HIS A 42 -0.35 -9.05 -57.57
CA HIS A 42 -1.47 -9.32 -58.48
C HIS A 42 -0.96 -9.43 -59.91
N ALA A 43 -1.46 -10.45 -60.62
CA ALA A 43 -1.21 -10.64 -62.04
C ALA A 43 -1.85 -9.51 -62.88
N ARG A 44 -1.05 -9.01 -63.83
CA ARG A 44 -1.35 -8.05 -64.92
C ARG A 44 -1.38 -6.56 -64.56
N ALA A 45 -0.46 -5.87 -65.25
CA ALA A 45 -0.32 -4.44 -65.50
C ALA A 45 0.37 -3.61 -64.39
N LYS A 46 1.69 -3.44 -64.59
CA LYS A 46 2.58 -2.43 -63.98
C LYS A 46 2.53 -2.36 -62.45
N ALA A 47 3.13 -3.36 -61.78
CA ALA A 47 3.62 -3.17 -60.41
C ALA A 47 4.75 -2.12 -60.41
N PRO A 48 4.78 -1.20 -59.44
CA PRO A 48 5.80 -0.17 -59.34
C PRO A 48 7.18 -0.80 -59.08
N SER A 49 8.24 -0.18 -59.59
CA SER A 49 9.62 -0.54 -59.24
C SER A 49 9.80 -0.54 -57.71
N PRO A 50 10.66 -1.40 -57.14
CA PRO A 50 10.97 -1.33 -55.72
C PRO A 50 11.41 0.10 -55.38
N ARG A 51 10.83 0.66 -54.32
CA ARG A 51 11.11 2.02 -53.87
C ARG A 51 12.43 1.99 -53.10
N MET A 52 13.09 3.14 -52.89
CA MET A 52 14.31 3.20 -52.06
C MET A 52 14.10 2.58 -50.66
N GLU A 53 12.85 2.55 -50.19
CA GLU A 53 12.40 1.96 -48.93
C GLU A 53 12.62 0.43 -48.84
N ASP A 54 12.63 -0.27 -49.98
CA ASP A 54 12.82 -1.73 -50.11
C ASP A 54 14.31 -2.13 -50.04
N TRP A 55 15.21 -1.14 -49.98
CA TRP A 55 16.65 -1.32 -49.93
C TRP A 55 17.18 -0.73 -48.61
N LYS A 56 17.56 -1.60 -47.67
CA LYS A 56 18.16 -1.18 -46.39
C LYS A 56 19.49 -1.88 -46.19
N GLU A 57 20.54 -1.10 -46.00
CA GLU A 57 21.87 -1.57 -45.59
C GLU A 57 22.43 -2.74 -46.44
N GLY A 58 22.11 -2.77 -47.73
CA GLY A 58 22.60 -3.81 -48.64
C GLY A 58 21.79 -5.11 -48.66
N VAL A 59 20.56 -5.17 -48.15
CA VAL A 59 19.71 -6.38 -48.19
C VAL A 59 18.39 -6.12 -48.97
N LEU A 60 17.98 -7.08 -49.79
CA LEU A 60 16.75 -7.08 -50.59
C LEU A 60 15.77 -8.15 -50.09
N SER A 61 14.59 -7.74 -49.62
CA SER A 61 13.52 -8.65 -49.14
C SER A 61 12.41 -8.83 -50.17
N LEU A 62 11.96 -10.08 -50.37
CA LEU A 62 10.97 -10.46 -51.38
C LEU A 62 9.87 -11.33 -50.76
N ARG A 63 8.60 -10.99 -51.00
CA ARG A 63 7.46 -11.82 -50.59
C ARG A 63 7.12 -12.82 -51.68
N VAL A 64 6.99 -14.09 -51.29
CA VAL A 64 6.83 -15.20 -52.23
C VAL A 64 5.54 -15.94 -51.88
N MET A 65 4.62 -15.96 -52.84
CA MET A 65 3.29 -16.55 -52.65
C MET A 65 3.19 -17.97 -53.20
N ASP A 66 4.02 -18.34 -54.18
CA ASP A 66 4.00 -19.64 -54.86
C ASP A 66 5.42 -20.22 -54.98
N PRO A 67 5.58 -21.53 -55.23
CA PRO A 67 6.87 -22.13 -55.52
C PRO A 67 7.42 -21.61 -56.85
N GLY A 68 8.75 -21.49 -56.92
CA GLY A 68 9.44 -21.01 -58.11
C GLY A 68 10.94 -20.94 -57.91
N ARG A 69 11.66 -20.73 -59.00
CA ARG A 69 13.11 -20.55 -59.00
C ARG A 69 13.45 -19.08 -58.97
N LEU A 70 14.22 -18.64 -57.98
CA LEU A 70 14.67 -17.25 -57.83
C LEU A 70 16.16 -17.13 -58.13
N VAL A 71 16.53 -16.16 -58.97
CA VAL A 71 17.91 -15.76 -59.26
C VAL A 71 18.03 -14.24 -59.19
N VAL A 72 19.06 -13.74 -58.51
CA VAL A 72 19.38 -12.32 -58.40
C VAL A 72 20.84 -12.11 -58.80
N GLU A 73 21.07 -11.20 -59.73
CA GLU A 73 22.38 -10.90 -60.35
C GLU A 73 22.67 -9.40 -60.24
N ALA A 74 23.94 -9.01 -60.14
CA ALA A 74 24.37 -7.64 -60.39
C ALA A 74 25.36 -7.64 -61.57
N GLY A 75 24.97 -7.00 -62.67
CA GLY A 75 25.70 -7.15 -63.93
C GLY A 75 25.69 -8.61 -64.38
N ASP A 76 26.88 -9.19 -64.60
CA ASP A 76 27.07 -10.58 -65.03
C ASP A 76 27.34 -11.55 -63.85
N GLU A 77 27.26 -11.08 -62.61
CA GLU A 77 27.58 -11.85 -61.40
C GLU A 77 26.32 -12.22 -60.60
N VAL A 78 26.14 -13.51 -60.33
CA VAL A 78 25.00 -14.03 -59.57
C VAL A 78 25.25 -13.83 -58.08
N ILE A 79 24.36 -13.08 -57.42
CA ILE A 79 24.46 -12.75 -55.99
C ILE A 79 23.75 -13.81 -55.14
N ALA A 80 22.59 -14.30 -55.60
CA ALA A 80 21.83 -15.33 -54.92
C ALA A 80 20.97 -16.13 -55.91
N ALA A 81 20.90 -17.44 -55.71
CA ALA A 81 20.04 -18.33 -56.49
C ALA A 81 19.50 -19.47 -55.63
N GLY A 82 18.20 -19.74 -55.68
CA GLY A 82 17.58 -20.85 -54.95
C GLY A 82 16.20 -21.27 -55.49
N ASP A 83 15.89 -22.56 -55.37
CA ASP A 83 14.57 -23.12 -55.66
C ASP A 83 13.68 -22.98 -54.43
N LEU A 84 12.59 -22.25 -54.57
CA LEU A 84 11.59 -22.04 -53.53
C LEU A 84 10.51 -23.10 -53.70
N ASN A 85 10.53 -24.12 -52.84
CA ASN A 85 9.61 -25.26 -52.86
C ASN A 85 8.73 -25.31 -51.61
N TRP A 86 7.59 -25.99 -51.68
CA TRP A 86 6.86 -26.36 -50.47
C TRP A 86 7.47 -27.63 -49.86
N GLY A 87 7.80 -27.58 -48.57
CA GLY A 87 8.20 -28.73 -47.77
C GLY A 87 7.03 -29.68 -47.49
N GLU A 88 7.32 -30.86 -46.94
CA GLU A 88 6.31 -31.90 -46.61
C GLU A 88 5.26 -31.43 -45.59
N ASP A 89 5.55 -30.37 -44.85
CA ASP A 89 4.65 -29.71 -43.90
C ASP A 89 3.82 -28.57 -44.53
N GLU A 90 3.82 -28.47 -45.86
CA GLU A 90 3.20 -27.39 -46.66
C GLU A 90 3.74 -25.98 -46.32
N ARG A 91 5.04 -25.88 -45.94
CA ARG A 91 5.72 -24.59 -45.65
C ARG A 91 6.89 -24.32 -46.58
N LEU A 92 7.20 -23.04 -46.83
CA LEU A 92 8.21 -22.64 -47.82
C LEU A 92 9.62 -23.08 -47.40
N ARG A 93 10.32 -23.75 -48.32
CA ARG A 93 11.69 -24.24 -48.20
C ARG A 93 12.52 -23.72 -49.37
N VAL A 94 13.77 -23.35 -49.11
CA VAL A 94 14.73 -22.92 -50.14
C VAL A 94 15.75 -24.02 -50.33
N ASP A 95 15.83 -24.53 -51.55
CA ASP A 95 16.79 -25.55 -51.96
C ASP A 95 17.85 -24.93 -52.87
N PRO A 96 19.12 -25.35 -52.75
CA PRO A 96 20.17 -24.92 -53.66
C PRO A 96 19.94 -25.48 -55.06
N ILE A 97 20.23 -24.68 -56.09
CA ILE A 97 20.07 -25.10 -57.48
C ILE A 97 21.39 -25.66 -58.02
N GLU A 98 21.34 -26.87 -58.58
CA GLU A 98 22.52 -27.46 -59.24
C GLU A 98 22.90 -26.66 -60.50
N GLY A 99 24.16 -26.21 -60.57
CA GLY A 99 24.73 -25.52 -61.74
C GLY A 99 25.12 -24.05 -61.53
N TYR A 100 24.84 -23.45 -60.37
CA TYR A 100 25.28 -22.10 -59.99
C TYR A 100 26.38 -22.16 -58.91
N PRO A 101 27.38 -21.24 -58.89
CA PRO A 101 28.47 -21.26 -57.91
C PRO A 101 27.92 -21.09 -56.48
N PRO A 102 28.63 -21.54 -55.42
CA PRO A 102 28.12 -21.55 -54.04
C PRO A 102 27.98 -20.10 -53.53
N THR A 103 26.84 -19.51 -53.83
CA THR A 103 26.45 -18.13 -53.48
C THR A 103 25.33 -18.18 -52.46
N SER A 104 25.15 -17.06 -51.74
CA SER A 104 24.24 -16.94 -50.60
C SER A 104 22.82 -17.38 -50.97
N LEU A 105 22.26 -18.36 -50.25
CA LEU A 105 20.88 -18.79 -50.49
C LEU A 105 19.89 -17.73 -49.97
N PRO A 106 18.78 -17.49 -50.69
CA PRO A 106 17.68 -16.70 -50.16
C PRO A 106 17.20 -17.26 -48.82
N ARG A 107 17.05 -16.40 -47.81
CA ARG A 107 16.75 -16.82 -46.44
C ARG A 107 15.28 -16.63 -46.13
N VAL A 108 14.58 -17.68 -45.70
CA VAL A 108 13.17 -17.56 -45.26
C VAL A 108 13.10 -16.90 -43.89
N VAL A 109 12.42 -15.76 -43.82
CA VAL A 109 12.34 -14.91 -42.62
C VAL A 109 10.97 -15.01 -41.94
N SER A 110 9.92 -15.31 -42.71
CA SER A 110 8.56 -15.57 -42.22
C SER A 110 8.03 -16.90 -42.74
N ARG A 111 7.44 -17.71 -41.84
CA ARG A 111 6.84 -19.04 -42.13
C ARG A 111 5.32 -19.06 -41.91
N GLU A 112 4.68 -17.89 -41.92
CA GLU A 112 3.24 -17.75 -41.72
C GLU A 112 2.49 -18.06 -43.03
N ARG A 113 1.48 -18.93 -42.97
CA ARG A 113 0.85 -19.54 -44.15
C ARG A 113 0.17 -18.49 -45.03
N GLY A 114 0.65 -18.28 -46.26
CA GLY A 114 0.16 -17.25 -47.20
C GLY A 114 0.84 -15.88 -47.09
N ARG A 115 1.90 -15.77 -46.29
CA ARG A 115 2.74 -14.59 -46.07
C ARG A 115 4.22 -14.95 -45.91
N GLU A 116 4.67 -15.95 -46.67
CA GLU A 116 6.06 -16.40 -46.64
C GLU A 116 6.98 -15.39 -47.35
N GLU A 117 8.10 -15.05 -46.71
CA GLU A 117 9.02 -14.01 -47.16
C GLU A 117 10.47 -14.53 -47.17
N VAL A 118 11.22 -14.13 -48.19
CA VAL A 118 12.63 -14.50 -48.40
C VAL A 118 13.52 -13.26 -48.55
N GLU A 119 14.69 -13.28 -47.94
CA GLU A 119 15.69 -12.20 -47.94
C GLU A 119 16.93 -12.60 -48.74
N VAL A 120 17.51 -11.65 -49.48
CA VAL A 120 18.76 -11.79 -50.23
C VAL A 120 19.74 -10.69 -49.83
N ASP A 121 20.91 -11.09 -49.32
CA ASP A 121 22.00 -10.17 -48.98
C ASP A 121 22.74 -9.73 -50.25
N VAL A 122 22.87 -8.42 -50.47
CA VAL A 122 23.63 -7.81 -51.57
C VAL A 122 24.99 -7.31 -51.02
N PRO A 123 26.13 -7.84 -51.48
CA PRO A 123 27.44 -7.50 -50.92
C PRO A 123 27.82 -6.01 -51.06
N GLU A 124 28.49 -5.44 -50.05
CA GLU A 124 28.89 -4.02 -49.97
C GLU A 124 29.90 -3.53 -51.06
N GLY A 125 30.30 -4.38 -52.01
CA GLY A 125 31.22 -4.02 -53.10
C GLY A 125 30.54 -3.58 -54.41
N ILE A 126 29.21 -3.70 -54.50
CA ILE A 126 28.45 -3.42 -55.72
C ILE A 126 28.14 -1.91 -55.77
N GLY A 127 29.10 -1.13 -56.28
CA GLY A 127 29.14 0.33 -56.17
C GLY A 127 27.87 1.08 -56.63
N ALA A 128 27.66 2.28 -56.07
CA ALA A 128 26.53 3.15 -56.38
C ALA A 128 26.36 3.35 -57.90
N GLY A 129 25.21 2.94 -58.43
CA GLY A 129 24.88 2.96 -59.86
C GLY A 129 24.90 1.61 -60.58
N ALA A 130 25.36 0.51 -59.95
CA ALA A 130 25.37 -0.83 -60.54
C ALA A 130 23.94 -1.37 -60.80
N MET A 131 23.77 -2.18 -61.86
CA MET A 131 22.47 -2.69 -62.30
C MET A 131 22.22 -4.09 -61.73
N LEU A 132 21.19 -4.23 -60.90
CA LEU A 132 20.71 -5.50 -60.36
C LEU A 132 19.61 -6.07 -61.25
N ALA A 133 19.67 -7.35 -61.56
CA ALA A 133 18.69 -8.13 -62.31
C ALA A 133 18.10 -9.22 -61.41
N LEU A 134 16.77 -9.31 -61.35
CA LEU A 134 16.05 -10.38 -60.66
C LEU A 134 15.23 -11.15 -61.68
N THR A 135 15.35 -12.47 -61.63
CA THR A 135 14.60 -13.41 -62.46
C THR A 135 13.91 -14.43 -61.58
N TYR A 136 12.59 -14.56 -61.73
CA TYR A 136 11.78 -15.54 -61.00
C TYR A 136 10.94 -16.40 -61.94
N GLU A 137 11.24 -17.69 -62.00
CA GLU A 137 10.57 -18.67 -62.87
C GLU A 137 9.58 -19.54 -62.08
N TRP A 138 8.34 -19.64 -62.54
CA TRP A 138 7.28 -20.39 -61.86
C TRP A 138 7.41 -21.91 -62.09
N VAL A 139 7.09 -22.74 -61.08
CA VAL A 139 7.18 -24.23 -61.20
C VAL A 139 6.00 -24.81 -62.00
N TRP A 140 6.12 -26.10 -62.37
CA TRP A 140 5.30 -26.92 -63.28
C TRP A 140 3.78 -26.68 -63.37
N HIS A 141 3.10 -26.29 -62.29
CA HIS A 141 1.66 -25.99 -62.31
C HIS A 141 1.30 -24.70 -63.07
N HIS A 142 2.29 -23.87 -63.39
CA HIS A 142 2.16 -22.63 -64.16
C HIS A 142 2.93 -22.65 -65.50
N GLN A 143 3.17 -23.84 -66.07
CA GLN A 143 3.83 -24.01 -67.37
C GLN A 143 3.17 -23.14 -68.46
N GLY A 144 3.94 -22.21 -69.04
CA GLY A 144 3.49 -21.23 -70.03
C GLY A 144 3.38 -19.79 -69.52
N THR A 145 3.56 -19.57 -68.21
CA THR A 145 3.63 -18.22 -67.62
C THR A 145 5.05 -17.67 -67.76
N PRO A 146 5.24 -16.47 -68.36
CA PRO A 146 6.58 -15.91 -68.54
C PRO A 146 7.25 -15.64 -67.19
N ALA A 147 8.58 -15.85 -67.15
CA ALA A 147 9.40 -15.54 -65.99
C ALA A 147 9.26 -14.06 -65.63
N LEU A 148 9.24 -13.77 -64.33
CA LEU A 148 9.27 -12.40 -63.85
C LEU A 148 10.72 -11.92 -63.89
N GLU A 149 11.05 -11.10 -64.88
CA GLU A 149 12.36 -10.47 -65.03
C GLU A 149 12.29 -8.96 -64.73
N ARG A 150 13.20 -8.46 -63.91
CA ARG A 150 13.27 -7.05 -63.52
C ARG A 150 14.71 -6.58 -63.33
N THR A 151 15.04 -5.39 -63.83
CA THR A 151 16.37 -4.77 -63.71
C THR A 151 16.29 -3.33 -63.19
N TRP A 152 17.20 -2.91 -62.32
CA TRP A 152 17.27 -1.54 -61.77
C TRP A 152 18.67 -1.12 -61.30
N ARG A 153 18.92 0.18 -61.09
CA ARG A 153 20.22 0.77 -60.66
C ARG A 153 20.21 1.31 -59.23
N LEU A 154 21.34 1.22 -58.52
CA LEU A 154 21.52 1.70 -57.13
C LEU A 154 21.79 3.24 -57.02
N PRO A 155 21.26 3.99 -56.01
CA PRO A 155 21.40 5.47 -55.89
C PRO A 155 22.62 5.98 -55.05
N PRO A 156 23.09 7.26 -55.21
CA PRO A 156 24.27 7.83 -54.51
C PRO A 156 23.94 8.80 -53.33
N MET A 157 24.84 9.00 -52.34
CA MET A 157 24.62 9.86 -51.14
C MET A 157 25.73 10.93 -50.85
N LYS A 158 25.39 12.24 -50.64
CA LYS A 158 25.94 13.26 -49.64
C LYS A 158 25.69 14.80 -49.91
N ASP A 159 25.32 15.56 -48.83
CA ASP A 159 25.51 16.96 -48.27
C ASP A 159 25.41 18.36 -49.00
N ILE A 160 24.65 19.37 -48.46
CA ILE A 160 24.81 20.89 -48.56
C ILE A 160 24.17 21.70 -47.35
N PRO A 161 24.73 22.84 -46.84
CA PRO A 161 24.22 23.69 -45.71
C PRO A 161 23.60 25.10 -46.08
N PRO A 162 23.04 25.91 -45.13
CA PRO A 162 22.03 26.96 -45.37
C PRO A 162 22.54 28.43 -45.31
N GLU A 163 21.66 29.37 -45.73
CA GLU A 163 21.82 30.83 -45.91
C GLU A 163 22.19 31.27 -47.33
N TRP A 164 21.18 31.63 -48.15
CA TRP A 164 21.12 32.71 -49.14
C TRP A 164 19.71 32.79 -49.77
N LEU A 165 19.10 33.98 -49.65
CA LEU A 165 18.01 34.60 -50.44
C LEU A 165 16.55 34.52 -49.94
N GLU A 166 16.09 35.71 -49.54
CA GLU A 166 14.71 36.15 -49.27
C GLU A 166 13.90 36.40 -50.57
N ASP A 167 12.58 36.44 -50.35
CA ASP A 167 11.50 37.18 -51.05
C ASP A 167 10.60 36.56 -52.14
N GLU A 168 9.30 36.77 -51.86
CA GLU A 168 8.06 36.78 -52.65
C GLU A 168 7.35 35.48 -53.07
N LEU A 169 6.21 35.28 -52.38
CA LEU A 169 4.88 34.88 -52.87
C LEU A 169 4.83 33.71 -53.86
N VAL A 170 4.35 32.57 -53.38
CA VAL A 170 3.14 31.87 -53.86
C VAL A 170 2.93 30.64 -52.96
N GLU A 171 1.67 30.25 -52.90
CA GLU A 171 1.05 29.14 -52.17
C GLU A 171 1.89 27.88 -51.90
N LEU A 172 1.41 27.20 -50.85
CA LEU A 172 1.69 25.84 -50.41
C LEU A 172 2.92 25.60 -49.54
N GLU A 173 2.59 24.99 -48.40
CA GLU A 173 3.35 23.93 -47.75
C GLU A 173 4.75 24.30 -47.25
N ARG A 174 4.78 24.84 -46.02
CA ARG A 174 5.89 24.55 -45.12
C ARG A 174 5.74 23.11 -44.61
N GLU A 175 6.39 22.18 -45.31
CA GLU A 175 7.26 21.22 -44.63
C GLU A 175 8.30 22.05 -43.86
N ASP A 176 8.25 22.02 -42.54
CA ASP A 176 9.50 21.96 -41.79
C ASP A 176 10.01 20.55 -41.98
N THR A 177 11.05 20.40 -42.82
CA THR A 177 11.95 19.25 -42.81
C THR A 177 12.41 19.00 -41.37
N ALA A 178 11.95 17.90 -40.78
CA ALA A 178 12.85 17.13 -39.95
C ALA A 178 13.71 16.27 -40.88
N GLY A 179 14.96 16.12 -40.49
CA GLY A 179 15.91 15.24 -41.13
C GLY A 179 16.85 14.85 -40.01
N ASN A 180 16.81 13.57 -39.68
CA ASN A 180 17.76 12.74 -38.90
C ASN A 180 16.97 11.79 -38.01
N GLY A 181 17.59 10.65 -37.65
CA GLY A 181 17.05 9.48 -36.96
C GLY A 181 16.32 9.68 -35.62
N GLU A 182 15.95 10.91 -35.29
CA GLU A 182 14.85 11.27 -34.40
C GLU A 182 13.47 11.07 -35.07
N GLU A 183 13.36 11.03 -36.41
CA GLU A 183 12.09 10.96 -37.16
C GLU A 183 11.25 9.68 -36.95
N GLY A 184 11.82 8.54 -36.56
CA GLY A 184 11.03 7.32 -36.25
C GLY A 184 10.40 7.34 -34.85
N ALA A 185 11.10 7.95 -33.89
CA ALA A 185 10.56 8.24 -32.57
C ALA A 185 9.63 9.46 -32.62
N LEU A 186 9.95 10.45 -33.44
CA LEU A 186 9.10 11.61 -33.76
C LEU A 186 7.91 11.22 -34.63
N ALA A 187 7.93 10.17 -35.46
CA ALA A 187 6.77 9.66 -36.21
C ALA A 187 5.79 8.90 -35.29
N LEU A 188 6.31 8.14 -34.33
CA LEU A 188 5.52 7.52 -33.26
C LEU A 188 4.97 8.55 -32.27
N LEU A 189 5.76 9.57 -31.92
CA LEU A 189 5.30 10.72 -31.14
C LEU A 189 4.31 11.57 -31.92
N SER A 190 4.51 11.82 -33.22
CA SER A 190 3.59 12.62 -34.05
C SER A 190 2.30 11.87 -34.39
N ALA A 191 2.32 10.53 -34.48
CA ALA A 191 1.09 9.73 -34.53
C ALA A 191 0.31 9.75 -33.19
N TRP A 192 1.02 9.80 -32.04
CA TRP A 192 0.40 10.00 -30.72
C TRP A 192 -0.02 11.45 -30.45
N GLU A 193 0.69 12.45 -30.95
CA GLU A 193 0.32 13.88 -30.90
C GLU A 193 -0.82 14.20 -31.88
N ALA A 194 -0.95 13.44 -32.98
CA ALA A 194 -2.04 13.57 -33.94
C ALA A 194 -3.40 13.09 -33.38
N SER A 195 -3.43 12.08 -32.51
CA SER A 195 -4.63 11.67 -31.79
C SER A 195 -4.55 12.14 -30.34
N PHE A 196 -5.32 13.16 -29.95
CA PHE A 196 -5.49 13.54 -28.54
C PHE A 196 -6.73 12.84 -27.96
N PRO A 197 -6.64 11.59 -27.48
CA PRO A 197 -7.81 10.84 -27.01
C PRO A 197 -8.37 11.49 -25.74
N VAL A 198 -9.54 12.11 -25.84
CA VAL A 198 -10.33 12.56 -24.68
C VAL A 198 -11.38 11.50 -24.38
N GLN A 199 -11.26 10.85 -23.22
CA GLN A 199 -12.24 9.85 -22.77
C GLN A 199 -13.06 10.39 -21.60
N VAL A 200 -14.38 10.38 -21.74
CA VAL A 200 -15.28 10.74 -20.64
C VAL A 200 -15.38 9.56 -19.67
N ASP A 201 -15.20 9.81 -18.37
CA ASP A 201 -15.36 8.75 -17.36
C ASP A 201 -16.82 8.25 -17.33
N PRO A 202 -17.08 6.96 -17.60
CA PRO A 202 -18.44 6.44 -17.70
C PRO A 202 -19.17 6.40 -16.35
N ALA A 203 -18.43 6.25 -15.24
CA ALA A 203 -19.00 6.28 -13.90
C ALA A 203 -19.22 7.71 -13.40
N ARG A 204 -18.37 8.65 -13.85
CA ARG A 204 -18.42 10.07 -13.47
C ARG A 204 -18.24 10.97 -14.69
N PRO A 205 -19.28 11.20 -15.52
CA PRO A 205 -19.16 11.94 -16.78
C PRO A 205 -18.68 13.40 -16.71
N ALA A 206 -18.48 13.95 -15.50
CA ALA A 206 -17.88 15.28 -15.30
C ALA A 206 -16.35 15.25 -15.29
N LEU A 207 -15.74 14.07 -15.35
CA LEU A 207 -14.29 13.86 -15.41
C LEU A 207 -13.90 13.38 -16.80
N LEU A 208 -12.79 13.92 -17.30
CA LEU A 208 -12.20 13.56 -18.59
C LEU A 208 -10.82 12.96 -18.35
N TRP A 209 -10.50 11.90 -19.06
CA TRP A 209 -9.16 11.33 -19.13
C TRP A 209 -8.49 11.86 -20.40
N VAL A 210 -7.33 12.48 -20.21
CA VAL A 210 -6.52 13.08 -21.28
C VAL A 210 -5.10 12.52 -21.23
N PRO A 211 -4.31 12.60 -22.32
CA PRO A 211 -2.92 12.18 -22.33
C PRO A 211 -2.10 12.89 -21.24
N GLY A 212 -1.35 12.13 -20.46
CA GLY A 212 -0.56 12.65 -19.34
C GLY A 212 0.76 13.30 -19.74
N TYR A 213 1.18 13.12 -21.00
CA TYR A 213 2.34 13.81 -21.58
C TYR A 213 1.97 15.19 -22.14
N ALA A 214 0.69 15.49 -22.33
CA ALA A 214 0.26 16.74 -22.94
C ALA A 214 0.46 17.95 -22.02
N SER A 215 0.90 19.06 -22.62
CA SER A 215 1.01 20.34 -21.90
C SER A 215 -0.37 20.88 -21.49
N ARG A 216 -0.44 21.79 -20.50
CA ARG A 216 -1.73 22.40 -20.12
C ARG A 216 -2.31 23.23 -21.28
N GLU A 217 -1.45 23.89 -22.04
CA GLU A 217 -1.79 24.66 -23.24
C GLU A 217 -2.41 23.75 -24.32
N GLU A 218 -1.83 22.57 -24.51
CA GLU A 218 -2.36 21.58 -25.44
C GLU A 218 -3.69 20.99 -24.96
N ILE A 219 -3.80 20.60 -23.67
CA ILE A 219 -5.06 20.14 -23.07
C ILE A 219 -6.14 21.22 -23.23
N THR A 220 -5.81 22.49 -23.02
CA THR A 220 -6.80 23.57 -23.15
C THR A 220 -7.19 23.88 -24.58
N SER A 221 -6.23 23.90 -25.51
CA SER A 221 -6.50 24.03 -26.94
C SER A 221 -7.43 22.92 -27.42
N ARG A 222 -7.21 21.67 -26.99
CA ARG A 222 -8.03 20.52 -27.39
C ARG A 222 -9.42 20.50 -26.72
N LEU A 223 -9.51 20.89 -25.44
CA LEU A 223 -10.78 20.87 -24.71
C LEU A 223 -11.66 22.09 -24.97
N PHE A 224 -11.08 23.27 -25.20
CA PHE A 224 -11.81 24.55 -25.28
C PHE A 224 -11.60 25.29 -26.61
N GLY A 225 -10.66 24.88 -27.46
CA GLY A 225 -10.31 25.56 -28.72
C GLY A 225 -9.34 26.72 -28.55
N GLU A 226 -8.91 27.03 -27.32
CA GLU A 226 -8.03 28.17 -27.01
C GLU A 226 -6.97 27.80 -25.97
N ALA A 227 -5.68 28.01 -26.29
CA ALA A 227 -4.56 27.73 -25.39
C ALA A 227 -4.49 28.68 -24.17
N ALA A 228 -5.13 29.87 -24.26
CA ALA A 228 -5.13 30.88 -23.18
C ALA A 228 -5.98 30.48 -21.97
N ALA A 229 -6.82 29.44 -22.09
CA ALA A 229 -7.75 28.99 -21.06
C ALA A 229 -7.10 28.10 -19.99
N ALA A 230 -5.79 28.17 -19.75
CA ALA A 230 -5.02 27.26 -18.88
C ALA A 230 -5.59 27.09 -17.45
N GLY A 231 -6.47 27.99 -16.99
CA GLY A 231 -7.19 27.89 -15.72
C GLY A 231 -8.56 27.20 -15.76
N ALA A 232 -9.03 26.71 -16.91
CA ALA A 232 -10.39 26.20 -17.12
C ALA A 232 -10.63 24.76 -16.62
N PHE A 233 -9.58 24.05 -16.20
CA PHE A 233 -9.67 22.71 -15.63
C PHE A 233 -8.68 22.49 -14.47
N ASP A 234 -9.02 21.54 -13.61
CA ASP A 234 -8.19 21.06 -12.50
C ASP A 234 -7.77 19.60 -12.74
N ILE A 235 -6.56 19.24 -12.34
CA ILE A 235 -6.09 17.85 -12.37
C ILE A 235 -6.58 17.15 -11.10
N GLU A 236 -7.21 15.98 -11.25
CA GLU A 236 -7.75 15.20 -10.12
C GLU A 236 -6.91 13.93 -9.91
N PRO A 237 -6.26 13.76 -8.75
CA PRO A 237 -5.49 12.55 -8.47
C PRO A 237 -6.44 11.37 -8.30
N ARG A 238 -6.41 10.43 -9.26
CA ARG A 238 -7.36 9.32 -9.29
C ARG A 238 -6.78 8.07 -9.94
N ALA A 239 -7.15 6.90 -9.39
CA ALA A 239 -6.86 5.62 -10.02
C ALA A 239 -7.56 5.50 -11.38
N ARG A 240 -6.81 5.05 -12.38
CA ARG A 240 -7.30 4.85 -13.74
C ARG A 240 -8.39 3.75 -13.76
N PRO A 241 -9.54 3.97 -14.40
CA PRO A 241 -10.56 2.93 -14.53
C PRO A 241 -10.03 1.80 -15.43
N SER A 242 -10.49 0.58 -15.16
CA SER A 242 -10.13 -0.62 -15.95
C SER A 242 -10.51 -0.52 -17.43
N SER A 243 -11.37 0.43 -17.80
CA SER A 243 -11.84 0.67 -19.17
C SER A 243 -11.02 1.71 -19.96
N ALA A 244 -10.05 2.40 -19.36
CA ALA A 244 -9.26 3.41 -20.07
C ALA A 244 -8.18 2.76 -20.95
N GLU A 245 -7.91 3.30 -22.14
CA GLU A 245 -6.95 2.78 -23.14
C GLU A 245 -5.49 2.80 -22.67
N GLU A 246 -4.67 1.80 -23.03
CA GLU A 246 -3.23 1.69 -22.69
C GLU A 246 -2.47 2.99 -23.00
N GLY A 247 -1.73 3.53 -22.01
CA GLY A 247 -1.10 4.85 -22.08
C GLY A 247 -1.05 5.62 -20.75
N VAL A 248 -0.13 6.59 -20.61
CA VAL A 248 -0.09 7.48 -19.44
C VAL A 248 -1.23 8.49 -19.58
N LEU A 249 -2.28 8.36 -18.76
CA LEU A 249 -3.46 9.23 -18.77
C LEU A 249 -3.59 9.99 -17.45
N VAL A 250 -4.05 11.23 -17.53
CA VAL A 250 -4.33 12.09 -16.37
C VAL A 250 -5.83 12.42 -16.34
N CYS A 251 -6.42 12.40 -15.15
CA CYS A 251 -7.83 12.76 -14.94
C CYS A 251 -7.95 14.28 -14.74
N VAL A 252 -8.83 14.92 -15.50
CA VAL A 252 -9.12 16.35 -15.42
C VAL A 252 -10.59 16.62 -15.15
N ARG A 253 -10.86 17.59 -14.28
CA ARG A 253 -12.18 18.15 -14.02
C ARG A 253 -12.29 19.52 -14.68
N VAL A 254 -13.25 19.67 -15.57
CA VAL A 254 -13.52 20.94 -16.24
C VAL A 254 -14.34 21.85 -15.32
N ARG A 255 -13.87 23.08 -15.08
CA ARG A 255 -14.52 24.04 -14.18
C ARG A 255 -15.82 24.61 -14.75
N HIS A 256 -15.88 24.75 -16.08
CA HIS A 256 -17.08 25.19 -16.80
C HIS A 256 -17.37 24.27 -18.00
N PRO A 257 -18.02 23.12 -17.78
CA PRO A 257 -18.27 22.13 -18.84
C PRO A 257 -18.96 22.68 -20.11
N PRO A 258 -19.86 23.69 -20.04
CA PRO A 258 -20.44 24.28 -21.24
C PRO A 258 -19.45 24.97 -22.19
N ALA A 259 -18.25 25.33 -21.73
CA ALA A 259 -17.20 25.92 -22.59
C ALA A 259 -16.41 24.89 -23.40
N LEU A 260 -16.66 23.58 -23.19
CA LEU A 260 -16.00 22.53 -23.97
C LEU A 260 -16.33 22.65 -25.46
N VAL A 261 -15.38 22.28 -26.31
CA VAL A 261 -15.60 22.17 -27.75
C VAL A 261 -16.81 21.26 -28.05
N PRO A 262 -17.60 21.54 -29.10
CA PRO A 262 -18.89 20.88 -29.32
C PRO A 262 -18.84 19.36 -29.32
N GLU A 263 -17.78 18.76 -29.86
CA GLU A 263 -17.58 17.31 -29.97
C GLU A 263 -17.40 16.63 -28.61
N VAL A 264 -16.56 17.22 -27.75
CA VAL A 264 -16.32 16.73 -26.39
C VAL A 264 -17.55 16.95 -25.52
N LEU A 265 -18.20 18.12 -25.65
CA LEU A 265 -19.45 18.42 -24.96
C LEU A 265 -20.58 17.44 -25.34
N ALA A 266 -20.70 17.09 -26.62
CA ALA A 266 -21.68 16.12 -27.09
C ALA A 266 -21.42 14.71 -26.51
N THR A 267 -20.16 14.30 -26.40
CA THR A 267 -19.77 13.02 -25.79
C THR A 267 -20.07 12.99 -24.28
N LEU A 268 -19.77 14.10 -23.58
CA LEU A 268 -20.13 14.28 -22.19
C LEU A 268 -21.65 14.23 -21.96
N ARG A 269 -22.44 14.90 -22.82
CA ARG A 269 -23.91 14.86 -22.78
C ARG A 269 -24.46 13.44 -22.98
N ARG A 270 -23.96 12.70 -23.98
CA ARG A 270 -24.35 11.29 -24.19
C ARG A 270 -24.08 10.41 -22.97
N ALA A 271 -22.91 10.56 -22.34
CA ALA A 271 -22.57 9.85 -21.12
C ALA A 271 -23.47 10.26 -19.94
N LEU A 272 -23.82 11.54 -19.84
CA LEU A 272 -24.78 12.04 -18.85
C LEU A 272 -26.19 11.49 -19.06
N ASP A 273 -26.69 11.42 -20.29
CA ASP A 273 -28.01 10.87 -20.60
C ASP A 273 -28.09 9.38 -20.22
N ALA A 274 -27.10 8.57 -20.63
CA ALA A 274 -27.02 7.15 -20.24
C ALA A 274 -26.98 6.97 -18.72
N ARG A 275 -26.22 7.83 -18.01
CA ARG A 275 -26.16 7.79 -16.55
C ARG A 275 -27.45 8.25 -15.89
N LEU A 276 -28.14 9.23 -16.46
CA LEU A 276 -29.41 9.74 -15.97
C LEU A 276 -30.47 8.64 -15.99
N GLU A 277 -30.59 7.90 -17.09
CA GLU A 277 -31.53 6.79 -17.20
C GLU A 277 -31.30 5.72 -16.10
N ALA A 278 -30.05 5.31 -15.91
CA ALA A 278 -29.68 4.32 -14.90
C ALA A 278 -29.99 4.80 -13.47
N ASP A 279 -29.60 6.04 -13.13
CA ASP A 279 -29.85 6.60 -11.79
C ASP A 279 -31.34 6.89 -11.55
N VAL A 280 -32.11 7.31 -12.56
CA VAL A 280 -33.56 7.50 -12.46
C VAL A 280 -34.26 6.18 -12.22
N ALA A 281 -33.91 5.12 -12.97
CA ALA A 281 -34.51 3.79 -12.80
C ALA A 281 -34.28 3.27 -11.37
N TRP A 282 -33.05 3.41 -10.87
CA TRP A 282 -32.71 3.03 -9.50
C TRP A 282 -33.47 3.88 -8.47
N SER A 283 -33.47 5.21 -8.62
CA SER A 283 -34.10 6.12 -7.65
C SER A 283 -35.62 5.93 -7.60
N ARG A 284 -36.28 5.69 -8.74
CA ARG A 284 -37.71 5.33 -8.78
C ARG A 284 -37.99 4.03 -8.06
N ALA A 285 -37.15 3.01 -8.23
CA ALA A 285 -37.30 1.73 -7.55
C ALA A 285 -37.22 1.89 -6.01
N GLN A 286 -36.29 2.71 -5.51
CA GLN A 286 -36.17 3.00 -4.08
C GLN A 286 -37.34 3.84 -3.55
N LEU A 287 -37.76 4.87 -4.29
CA LEU A 287 -38.89 5.73 -3.89
C LEU A 287 -40.26 5.03 -3.99
N SER A 288 -40.33 3.89 -4.69
CA SER A 288 -41.54 3.06 -4.77
C SER A 288 -41.61 2.02 -3.64
N ALA A 289 -40.56 1.86 -2.84
CA ALA A 289 -40.56 0.98 -1.68
C ALA A 289 -41.45 1.56 -0.56
N ALA A 290 -42.08 0.67 0.21
CA ALA A 290 -42.99 1.05 1.31
C ALA A 290 -42.29 1.78 2.47
N SER A 291 -40.99 1.53 2.65
CA SER A 291 -40.12 2.24 3.58
C SER A 291 -38.71 2.33 3.00
N LEU A 292 -37.99 3.38 3.39
CA LEU A 292 -36.63 3.63 2.95
C LEU A 292 -35.71 3.55 4.18
N ASP A 293 -34.74 2.65 4.15
CA ASP A 293 -33.77 2.54 5.23
C ASP A 293 -32.76 3.71 5.19
N ARG A 294 -31.97 3.86 6.25
CA ARG A 294 -31.00 4.95 6.37
C ARG A 294 -29.96 4.94 5.23
N ALA A 295 -29.56 3.76 4.78
CA ALA A 295 -28.59 3.59 3.69
C ALA A 295 -29.21 3.96 2.33
N GLY A 296 -30.42 3.51 2.03
CA GLY A 296 -31.19 3.90 0.85
C GLY A 296 -31.48 5.39 0.81
N ALA A 297 -31.81 6.00 1.94
CA ALA A 297 -31.96 7.45 2.08
C ALA A 297 -30.65 8.18 1.79
N ALA A 298 -29.53 7.76 2.39
CA ALA A 298 -28.22 8.35 2.13
C ALA A 298 -27.82 8.24 0.65
N ALA A 299 -28.04 7.09 0.01
CA ALA A 299 -27.73 6.85 -1.39
C ALA A 299 -28.65 7.62 -2.37
N LEU A 300 -29.92 7.85 -2.00
CA LEU A 300 -30.81 8.76 -2.73
C LEU A 300 -30.35 10.21 -2.60
N MET A 301 -29.91 10.64 -1.40
CA MET A 301 -29.37 11.98 -1.18
C MET A 301 -28.07 12.20 -1.94
N GLU A 302 -27.15 11.24 -1.92
CA GLU A 302 -25.92 11.31 -2.70
C GLU A 302 -26.20 11.48 -4.19
N ARG A 303 -27.10 10.66 -4.76
CA ARG A 303 -27.49 10.79 -6.19
C ARG A 303 -28.14 12.14 -6.48
N GLY A 304 -29.03 12.60 -5.61
CA GLY A 304 -29.66 13.92 -5.75
C GLY A 304 -28.62 15.05 -5.76
N LEU A 305 -27.68 15.04 -4.81
CA LEU A 305 -26.60 16.02 -4.73
C LEU A 305 -25.61 15.91 -5.91
N ARG A 306 -25.35 14.69 -6.40
CA ARG A 306 -24.54 14.44 -7.60
C ARG A 306 -25.18 15.05 -8.84
N TRP A 307 -26.47 14.88 -9.04
CA TRP A 307 -27.20 15.54 -10.13
C TRP A 307 -27.29 17.05 -9.92
N ALA A 308 -27.40 17.51 -8.67
CA ALA A 308 -27.38 18.94 -8.37
C ALA A 308 -26.06 19.62 -8.77
N GLN A 309 -24.92 18.93 -8.70
CA GLN A 309 -23.65 19.45 -9.22
C GLN A 309 -23.64 19.68 -10.74
N ARG A 310 -24.60 19.11 -11.47
CA ARG A 310 -24.71 19.17 -12.95
C ARG A 310 -25.84 20.10 -13.40
N SER A 311 -26.24 21.02 -12.53
CA SER A 311 -27.35 21.96 -12.77
C SER A 311 -27.02 23.05 -13.80
N ASP A 312 -25.74 23.31 -14.02
CA ASP A 312 -25.20 24.22 -15.02
C ASP A 312 -25.07 23.59 -16.42
N ILE A 313 -25.05 22.25 -16.51
CA ILE A 313 -24.99 21.52 -17.78
C ILE A 313 -26.41 21.38 -18.34
N GLN A 314 -26.63 21.96 -19.51
CA GLN A 314 -27.88 21.86 -20.25
C GLN A 314 -27.82 20.73 -21.28
N ASP A 315 -28.94 20.04 -21.45
CA ASP A 315 -29.12 19.05 -22.51
C ASP A 315 -29.41 19.70 -23.89
N GLY A 316 -29.71 18.88 -24.89
CA GLY A 316 -30.03 19.36 -26.25
C GLY A 316 -31.28 20.24 -26.35
N ALA A 317 -32.14 20.25 -25.33
CA ALA A 317 -33.35 21.07 -25.25
C ALA A 317 -33.16 22.32 -24.36
N GLY A 318 -31.94 22.57 -23.85
CA GLY A 318 -31.65 23.70 -22.95
C GLY A 318 -32.11 23.47 -21.50
N GLN A 319 -32.55 22.26 -21.14
CA GLN A 319 -32.97 21.92 -19.77
C GLN A 319 -31.77 21.44 -18.96
N SER A 320 -31.68 21.84 -17.68
CA SER A 320 -30.61 21.33 -16.80
C SER A 320 -30.79 19.84 -16.52
N TYR A 321 -29.69 19.07 -16.47
CA TYR A 321 -29.74 17.65 -16.10
C TYR A 321 -30.29 17.44 -14.68
N PHE A 322 -30.10 18.39 -13.77
CA PHE A 322 -30.70 18.33 -12.44
C PHE A 322 -32.23 18.44 -12.48
N ASP A 323 -32.77 19.40 -13.24
CA ASP A 323 -34.22 19.55 -13.40
C ASP A 323 -34.83 18.34 -14.11
N ARG A 324 -34.12 17.73 -15.08
CA ARG A 324 -34.55 16.47 -15.71
C ARG A 324 -34.58 15.31 -14.74
N TYR A 325 -33.55 15.17 -13.90
CA TYR A 325 -33.55 14.17 -12.84
C TYR A 325 -34.75 14.36 -11.90
N LEU A 326 -34.96 15.58 -11.39
CA LEU A 326 -36.10 15.89 -10.51
C LEU A 326 -37.45 15.64 -11.18
N GLN A 327 -37.60 16.02 -12.46
CA GLN A 327 -38.82 15.78 -13.24
C GLN A 327 -39.07 14.29 -13.45
N ALA A 328 -38.03 13.50 -13.73
CA ALA A 328 -38.16 12.07 -13.89
C ALA A 328 -38.53 11.38 -12.57
N LEU A 329 -38.20 11.95 -11.42
CA LEU A 329 -38.65 11.46 -10.12
C LEU A 329 -40.07 11.94 -9.76
N GLU A 330 -40.97 11.97 -10.74
CA GLU A 330 -42.30 12.61 -10.73
C GLU A 330 -43.21 12.40 -9.49
N PRO A 331 -43.03 11.42 -8.58
CA PRO A 331 -43.69 11.44 -7.27
C PRO A 331 -43.17 12.48 -6.25
N LEU A 332 -42.10 13.25 -6.54
CA LEU A 332 -41.51 14.24 -5.60
C LEU A 332 -42.14 15.65 -5.66
N ARG A 333 -43.16 15.88 -6.50
CA ARG A 333 -43.78 17.21 -6.67
C ARG A 333 -44.52 17.74 -5.44
N ASP A 334 -45.07 16.85 -4.61
CA ASP A 334 -45.79 17.22 -3.38
C ASP A 334 -44.95 16.89 -2.14
N GLU A 335 -44.16 17.86 -1.67
CA GLU A 335 -43.43 17.78 -0.40
C GLU A 335 -44.34 17.40 0.80
N SER A 336 -45.65 17.69 0.69
CA SER A 336 -46.67 17.44 1.72
C SER A 336 -46.94 15.96 2.00
N GLN A 337 -46.71 15.05 1.05
CA GLN A 337 -47.04 13.62 1.21
C GLN A 337 -45.83 12.74 1.59
N ARG A 338 -44.59 13.15 1.27
CA ARG A 338 -43.40 12.29 1.40
C ARG A 338 -42.18 12.92 2.06
N GLY A 339 -42.26 14.15 2.58
CA GLY A 339 -41.22 14.72 3.46
C GLY A 339 -40.88 13.83 4.66
N HIS A 340 -41.82 12.97 5.08
CA HIS A 340 -41.63 11.95 6.11
C HIS A 340 -40.70 10.79 5.72
N LEU A 341 -40.59 10.42 4.43
CA LEU A 341 -39.78 9.27 4.00
C LEU A 341 -38.27 9.55 4.04
N LEU A 342 -37.87 10.79 3.83
CA LEU A 342 -36.46 11.22 3.88
C LEU A 342 -36.09 11.87 5.22
N GLY A 343 -37.08 12.27 6.03
CA GLY A 343 -36.88 12.84 7.36
C GLY A 343 -35.89 14.02 7.38
N GLU A 344 -35.04 14.08 8.40
CA GLU A 344 -33.97 15.09 8.51
C GLU A 344 -32.91 14.96 7.41
N ALA A 345 -32.73 13.76 6.83
CA ALA A 345 -31.78 13.54 5.75
C ALA A 345 -32.17 14.26 4.44
N ALA A 346 -33.38 14.80 4.33
CA ALA A 346 -33.85 15.58 3.19
C ALA A 346 -33.26 16.99 3.11
N GLU A 347 -32.71 17.53 4.21
CA GLU A 347 -32.21 18.91 4.26
C GLU A 347 -31.17 19.23 3.15
N PRO A 348 -30.14 18.41 2.89
CA PRO A 348 -29.16 18.68 1.83
C PRO A 348 -29.80 18.79 0.45
N LEU A 349 -30.76 17.91 0.14
CA LEU A 349 -31.44 17.92 -1.15
C LEU A 349 -32.39 19.13 -1.27
N ARG A 350 -33.12 19.49 -0.20
CA ARG A 350 -33.95 20.70 -0.19
C ARG A 350 -33.11 21.96 -0.40
N LYS A 351 -31.94 22.05 0.25
CA LYS A 351 -30.98 23.14 0.05
C LYS A 351 -30.46 23.17 -1.40
N ALA A 352 -30.12 22.01 -1.97
CA ALA A 352 -29.69 21.92 -3.36
C ALA A 352 -30.80 22.29 -4.36
N ILE A 353 -32.05 21.87 -4.15
CA ILE A 353 -33.20 22.26 -4.98
C ILE A 353 -33.38 23.78 -4.92
N ALA A 354 -33.42 24.35 -3.71
CA ALA A 354 -33.61 25.79 -3.50
C ALA A 354 -32.49 26.64 -4.13
N LEU A 355 -31.25 26.15 -4.13
CA LEU A 355 -30.10 26.88 -4.66
C LEU A 355 -29.85 26.66 -6.16
N ARG A 356 -30.30 25.54 -6.74
CA ARG A 356 -29.82 25.07 -8.05
C ARG A 356 -30.89 24.72 -9.07
N SER A 357 -32.12 24.44 -8.64
CA SER A 357 -33.21 24.18 -9.59
C SER A 357 -33.82 25.50 -10.06
N LYS A 358 -34.00 25.66 -11.36
CA LYS A 358 -34.74 26.80 -11.93
C LYS A 358 -36.25 26.56 -11.96
N ARG A 359 -36.68 25.29 -11.89
CA ARG A 359 -38.06 24.86 -12.13
C ARG A 359 -38.79 24.41 -10.86
N PHE A 360 -38.07 23.85 -9.90
CA PHE A 360 -38.63 23.32 -8.65
C PHE A 360 -38.32 24.26 -7.49
N LYS A 361 -39.29 24.45 -6.59
CA LYS A 361 -39.15 25.21 -5.35
C LYS A 361 -39.23 24.25 -4.16
N ALA A 362 -38.38 24.43 -3.15
CA ALA A 362 -38.42 23.67 -1.90
C ALA A 362 -38.90 24.56 -0.75
N SER A 363 -39.52 23.98 0.29
CA SER A 363 -39.94 24.68 1.53
C SER A 363 -38.77 25.23 2.37
N TYR A 364 -37.52 24.99 1.97
CA TYR A 364 -36.34 25.55 2.61
C TYR A 364 -36.19 27.04 2.28
N SER A 365 -36.51 27.90 3.24
CA SER A 365 -36.08 29.29 3.19
C SER A 365 -34.57 29.33 3.40
N VAL A 366 -33.82 29.81 2.42
CA VAL A 366 -32.38 30.06 2.56
C VAL A 366 -32.18 31.18 3.59
N THR A 367 -32.10 30.81 4.88
CA THR A 367 -31.78 31.72 6.00
C THR A 367 -30.33 32.23 5.93
N GLU A 368 -29.48 31.55 5.15
CA GLU A 368 -28.15 31.97 4.71
C GLU A 368 -28.22 33.07 3.62
N GLY A 369 -29.15 34.02 3.79
CA GLY A 369 -29.25 35.24 2.98
C GLY A 369 -28.24 36.32 3.38
N SER A 370 -27.42 36.06 4.39
CA SER A 370 -26.24 36.87 4.70
C SER A 370 -25.24 36.77 3.55
N PRO A 371 -24.66 37.87 3.04
CA PRO A 371 -23.59 37.80 2.05
C PRO A 371 -22.40 36.97 2.57
N VAL A 372 -22.22 36.88 3.89
CA VAL A 372 -21.13 36.14 4.54
C VAL A 372 -21.68 35.00 5.41
N LEU A 373 -21.18 33.78 5.18
CA LEU A 373 -21.50 32.61 6.00
C LEU A 373 -20.85 32.69 7.40
N ALA A 374 -21.60 32.31 8.43
CA ALA A 374 -21.09 32.25 9.80
C ALA A 374 -20.18 31.02 10.02
N PRO A 375 -19.22 31.07 10.96
CA PRO A 375 -18.49 29.88 11.42
C PRO A 375 -19.45 28.75 11.80
N GLY A 376 -19.14 27.52 11.39
CA GLY A 376 -19.96 26.32 11.54
C GLY A 376 -20.97 26.06 10.42
N SER A 377 -21.16 26.99 9.47
CA SER A 377 -22.12 26.80 8.36
C SER A 377 -21.73 25.61 7.50
N VAL A 378 -22.72 24.75 7.17
CA VAL A 378 -22.50 23.56 6.34
C VAL A 378 -22.60 23.93 4.86
N VAL A 379 -21.51 23.73 4.14
CA VAL A 379 -21.36 24.13 2.73
C VAL A 379 -21.34 22.96 1.75
N GLY A 380 -21.14 21.74 2.26
CA GLY A 380 -21.17 20.53 1.47
C GLY A 380 -21.05 19.28 2.32
N ARG A 381 -20.93 18.13 1.66
CA ARG A 381 -20.67 16.83 2.28
C ARG A 381 -19.68 16.03 1.46
N PHE A 382 -18.81 15.30 2.14
CA PHE A 382 -17.96 14.28 1.55
C PHE A 382 -18.60 12.91 1.74
N TYR A 383 -18.69 12.10 0.69
CA TYR A 383 -19.21 10.74 0.71
C TYR A 383 -18.08 9.74 0.41
N PHE A 384 -17.94 8.74 1.28
CA PHE A 384 -17.00 7.65 1.13
C PHE A 384 -17.57 6.56 0.22
N ALA A 385 -16.72 5.66 -0.29
CA ALA A 385 -17.13 4.55 -1.15
C ALA A 385 -18.12 3.58 -0.48
N ASP A 386 -18.09 3.47 0.85
CA ASP A 386 -19.01 2.65 1.65
C ASP A 386 -20.41 3.27 1.83
N GLY A 387 -20.62 4.49 1.31
CA GLY A 387 -21.87 5.25 1.40
C GLY A 387 -22.01 6.11 2.66
N SER A 388 -21.05 6.07 3.59
CA SER A 388 -20.99 7.00 4.72
C SER A 388 -20.66 8.43 4.25
N SER A 389 -21.01 9.45 5.06
CA SER A 389 -20.72 10.84 4.70
C SER A 389 -20.40 11.74 5.88
N VAL A 390 -19.55 12.73 5.64
CA VAL A 390 -19.11 13.74 6.60
C VAL A 390 -19.50 15.14 6.09
N GLN A 391 -19.92 16.01 7.00
CA GLN A 391 -20.24 17.41 6.68
C GLN A 391 -18.97 18.23 6.52
N VAL A 392 -18.98 19.15 5.55
CA VAL A 392 -17.95 20.18 5.39
C VAL A 392 -18.48 21.49 5.96
N ARG A 393 -17.76 22.06 6.93
CA ARG A 393 -18.16 23.28 7.65
C ARG A 393 -17.15 24.40 7.45
N THR A 394 -17.63 25.64 7.32
CA THR A 394 -16.76 26.82 7.29
C THR A 394 -16.28 27.17 8.69
N LEU A 395 -15.01 27.52 8.84
CA LEU A 395 -14.41 27.92 10.11
C LEU A 395 -14.18 29.44 10.16
N LEU A 396 -13.41 29.98 9.22
CA LEU A 396 -13.03 31.39 9.18
C LEU A 396 -13.13 31.93 7.76
N LEU A 397 -13.66 33.15 7.60
CA LEU A 397 -13.57 33.89 6.35
C LEU A 397 -12.13 34.39 6.16
N LEU A 398 -11.47 33.94 5.09
CA LEU A 398 -10.09 34.29 4.75
C LEU A 398 -10.03 35.50 3.83
N THR A 399 -10.95 35.59 2.87
CA THR A 399 -10.95 36.68 1.87
C THR A 399 -12.32 36.87 1.24
N GLU A 400 -12.54 38.07 0.71
CA GLU A 400 -13.68 38.43 -0.12
C GLU A 400 -13.16 39.25 -1.30
N GLU A 401 -13.46 38.80 -2.53
CA GLU A 401 -12.89 39.35 -3.75
C GLU A 401 -13.97 39.50 -4.84
N THR A 402 -13.67 40.33 -5.84
CA THR A 402 -14.58 40.63 -6.95
C THR A 402 -14.57 39.59 -8.06
N SER A 403 -13.57 38.71 -8.10
CA SER A 403 -13.47 37.62 -9.07
C SER A 403 -12.99 36.31 -8.43
N LEU A 404 -13.28 35.19 -9.08
CA LEU A 404 -12.85 33.86 -8.63
C LEU A 404 -11.33 33.76 -8.64
N GLU A 405 -10.66 34.28 -9.67
CA GLU A 405 -9.20 34.18 -9.80
C GLU A 405 -8.49 34.87 -8.64
N ARG A 406 -8.99 36.06 -8.23
CA ARG A 406 -8.42 36.81 -7.10
C ARG A 406 -8.68 36.10 -5.78
N ALA A 407 -9.90 35.59 -5.56
CA ALA A 407 -10.23 34.81 -4.37
C ALA A 407 -9.36 33.55 -4.28
N GLU A 408 -9.24 32.81 -5.38
CA GLU A 408 -8.42 31.60 -5.47
C GLU A 408 -6.96 31.90 -5.15
N LEU A 409 -6.40 32.95 -5.74
CA LEU A 409 -5.03 33.37 -5.49
C LEU A 409 -4.79 33.68 -4.00
N ARG A 410 -5.64 34.48 -3.35
CA ARG A 410 -5.48 34.79 -1.91
C ARG A 410 -5.66 33.56 -1.02
N VAL A 411 -6.61 32.68 -1.32
CA VAL A 411 -6.91 31.50 -0.50
C VAL A 411 -5.82 30.43 -0.61
N ARG A 412 -5.27 30.20 -1.81
CA ARG A 412 -4.16 29.25 -2.01
C ARG A 412 -2.92 29.64 -1.22
N ASN A 413 -2.64 30.95 -1.16
CA ASN A 413 -1.49 31.54 -0.49
C ASN A 413 -1.72 31.84 1.01
N ALA A 414 -2.91 31.57 1.55
CA ALA A 414 -3.22 31.70 2.97
C ALA A 414 -2.60 30.55 3.82
N PRO A 415 -2.48 30.71 5.16
CA PRO A 415 -1.94 29.67 6.05
C PRO A 415 -2.61 28.31 5.88
N ARG A 416 -1.81 27.23 5.84
CA ARG A 416 -2.20 25.95 5.21
C ARG A 416 -2.89 24.92 6.09
N GLY A 417 -3.02 25.15 7.40
CA GLY A 417 -3.37 24.10 8.38
C GLY A 417 -4.77 23.48 8.25
N SER A 418 -5.60 23.88 7.28
CA SER A 418 -6.94 23.34 7.07
C SER A 418 -7.35 23.34 5.58
N PRO A 419 -8.28 22.47 5.16
CA PRO A 419 -8.89 22.55 3.84
C PRO A 419 -9.59 23.89 3.66
N ARG A 420 -9.68 24.37 2.43
CA ARG A 420 -10.21 25.70 2.12
C ARG A 420 -11.27 25.62 1.02
N VAL A 421 -12.32 26.42 1.15
CA VAL A 421 -13.42 26.45 0.18
C VAL A 421 -13.66 27.87 -0.31
N ILE A 422 -13.93 28.01 -1.61
CA ILE A 422 -14.29 29.29 -2.21
C ILE A 422 -15.73 29.19 -2.67
N ILE A 423 -16.55 30.14 -2.25
CA ILE A 423 -18.00 30.12 -2.46
C ILE A 423 -18.39 31.42 -3.17
N PRO A 424 -19.12 31.36 -4.31
CA PRO A 424 -19.68 32.55 -4.93
C PRO A 424 -20.87 33.05 -4.12
N GLY A 425 -20.89 34.35 -3.86
CA GLY A 425 -21.99 35.08 -3.24
C GLY A 425 -23.02 35.53 -4.27
N LYS A 426 -24.27 35.71 -3.82
CA LYS A 426 -25.35 36.27 -4.65
C LYS A 426 -25.13 37.73 -5.07
N ASP A 427 -24.25 38.43 -4.35
CA ASP A 427 -23.81 39.79 -4.60
C ASP A 427 -22.69 39.89 -5.65
N GLY A 428 -22.34 38.78 -6.31
CA GLY A 428 -21.29 38.72 -7.32
C GLY A 428 -19.87 38.68 -6.76
N ARG A 429 -19.70 38.62 -5.43
CA ARG A 429 -18.39 38.50 -4.77
C ARG A 429 -18.04 37.04 -4.49
N TRP A 430 -16.75 36.72 -4.50
CA TRP A 430 -16.21 35.40 -4.21
C TRP A 430 -15.57 35.39 -2.83
N ARG A 431 -15.96 34.43 -1.99
CA ARG A 431 -15.53 34.37 -0.59
C ARG A 431 -14.77 33.10 -0.31
N GLY A 432 -13.55 33.25 0.19
CA GLY A 432 -12.69 32.16 0.61
C GLY A 432 -12.81 31.89 2.09
N TYR A 433 -13.01 30.64 2.48
CA TYR A 433 -13.11 30.20 3.87
C TYR A 433 -12.10 29.10 4.16
N SER A 434 -11.56 29.08 5.39
CA SER A 434 -11.05 27.82 5.94
C SER A 434 -12.24 26.92 6.28
N ALA A 435 -12.03 25.62 6.18
CA ALA A 435 -13.06 24.61 6.36
C ALA A 435 -12.54 23.43 7.18
N GLU A 436 -13.45 22.63 7.68
CA GLU A 436 -13.16 21.35 8.31
C GLU A 436 -14.12 20.28 7.81
N PHE A 437 -13.64 19.04 7.81
CA PHE A 437 -14.49 17.86 7.70
C PHE A 437 -14.84 17.42 9.12
N ASN A 438 -16.13 17.38 9.45
CA ASN A 438 -16.60 17.00 10.77
C ASN A 438 -16.51 15.47 10.99
N THR A 439 -15.30 14.96 11.15
CA THR A 439 -14.99 13.53 11.36
C THR A 439 -15.00 13.16 12.85
N VAL A 440 -15.29 11.90 13.15
CA VAL A 440 -15.15 11.33 14.51
C VAL A 440 -13.79 10.61 14.62
N ALA A 441 -13.20 10.57 15.81
CA ALA A 441 -11.91 9.91 16.03
C ALA A 441 -11.93 8.44 15.55
N GLY A 442 -11.02 8.09 14.63
CA GLY A 442 -10.94 6.77 14.01
C GLY A 442 -11.73 6.59 12.72
N ALA A 443 -12.47 7.61 12.25
CA ALA A 443 -13.05 7.61 10.90
C ALA A 443 -11.94 7.83 9.84
N PRO A 444 -12.10 7.27 8.62
CA PRO A 444 -11.19 7.54 7.52
C PRO A 444 -11.13 9.03 7.21
N ASP A 445 -9.94 9.56 6.91
CA ASP A 445 -9.76 10.97 6.55
C ASP A 445 -10.30 11.21 5.13
N PRO A 446 -11.32 12.09 4.95
CA PRO A 446 -11.82 12.48 3.63
C PRO A 446 -10.74 12.97 2.66
N LEU A 447 -9.63 13.52 3.17
CA LEU A 447 -8.54 14.04 2.34
C LEU A 447 -7.63 12.92 1.80
N GLU A 448 -7.59 11.76 2.46
CA GLU A 448 -6.78 10.60 2.05
C GLU A 448 -7.56 9.58 1.21
N ASP A 449 -8.90 9.64 1.21
CA ASP A 449 -9.75 8.76 0.39
C ASP A 449 -9.83 9.23 -1.08
N LEU A 450 -9.08 8.57 -1.95
CA LEU A 450 -9.04 8.82 -3.40
C LEU A 450 -10.34 8.41 -4.13
N GLU A 451 -11.20 7.59 -3.53
CA GLU A 451 -12.45 7.12 -4.13
C GLU A 451 -13.67 7.97 -3.74
N GLY A 452 -13.59 8.67 -2.60
CA GLY A 452 -14.67 9.52 -2.09
C GLY A 452 -15.00 10.76 -2.95
N ASN A 453 -16.10 11.45 -2.59
CA ASN A 453 -16.60 12.61 -3.34
C ASN A 453 -17.14 13.71 -2.45
N ALA A 454 -16.73 14.95 -2.72
CA ALA A 454 -17.38 16.13 -2.17
C ALA A 454 -18.53 16.60 -3.08
N TYR A 455 -19.71 16.83 -2.49
CA TYR A 455 -20.84 17.50 -3.13
C TYR A 455 -21.18 18.80 -2.40
N TRP A 456 -21.17 19.91 -3.14
CA TRP A 456 -21.31 21.27 -2.61
C TRP A 456 -22.74 21.79 -2.72
N TYR A 457 -23.25 22.43 -1.69
CA TYR A 457 -24.59 23.02 -1.75
C TYR A 457 -24.62 24.25 -2.66
N TYR A 458 -23.56 25.04 -2.60
CA TYR A 458 -23.38 26.25 -3.39
C TYR A 458 -22.79 25.93 -4.78
N PRO A 459 -23.45 26.34 -5.88
CA PRO A 459 -22.89 26.27 -7.23
C PRO A 459 -21.53 26.95 -7.33
N GLY A 460 -20.60 26.38 -8.12
CA GLY A 460 -19.29 26.98 -8.33
C GLY A 460 -18.34 26.93 -7.13
N THR A 461 -18.67 26.17 -6.07
CA THR A 461 -17.75 26.01 -4.94
C THR A 461 -16.48 25.26 -5.36
N LEU A 462 -15.33 25.88 -5.07
CA LEU A 462 -14.00 25.30 -5.25
C LEU A 462 -13.48 24.78 -3.90
N LEU A 463 -12.91 23.57 -3.88
CA LEU A 463 -12.14 23.06 -2.74
C LEU A 463 -10.66 23.12 -3.06
N ILE A 464 -9.87 23.63 -2.11
CA ILE A 464 -8.41 23.59 -2.12
C ILE A 464 -8.00 22.72 -0.94
N ARG A 465 -7.45 21.54 -1.21
CA ARG A 465 -6.99 20.63 -0.15
C ARG A 465 -5.70 21.19 0.48
N PRO A 466 -5.40 20.84 1.74
CA PRO A 466 -4.05 21.02 2.26
C PRO A 466 -3.06 20.32 1.33
N GLY A 467 -1.95 20.96 0.98
CA GLY A 467 -0.98 20.36 0.05
C GLY A 467 -1.26 20.60 -1.43
N ASP A 468 -2.47 21.00 -1.84
CA ASP A 468 -2.76 21.27 -3.26
C ASP A 468 -2.03 22.54 -3.71
N TRP A 469 -1.12 22.36 -4.67
CA TRP A 469 -0.38 23.44 -5.31
C TRP A 469 -0.79 23.53 -6.78
N ARG A 470 -1.00 24.74 -7.27
CA ARG A 470 -1.34 24.93 -8.68
C ARG A 470 -0.04 24.96 -9.49
N PRO A 471 0.12 24.15 -10.55
CA PRO A 471 1.23 24.33 -11.48
C PRO A 471 1.19 25.77 -12.02
N GLY A 472 2.34 26.47 -12.02
CA GLY A 472 2.38 27.91 -12.30
C GLY A 472 1.76 28.27 -13.65
N LEU A 473 0.79 29.19 -13.66
CA LEU A 473 0.08 29.67 -14.86
C LEU A 473 0.79 30.82 -15.59
N GLY A 474 2.09 31.01 -15.37
CA GLY A 474 2.81 32.22 -15.77
C GLY A 474 2.40 33.47 -14.98
N ALA A 475 3.10 34.59 -15.21
CA ALA A 475 2.89 35.85 -14.47
C ALA A 475 1.47 36.43 -14.67
N GLY A 476 0.83 36.12 -15.80
CA GLY A 476 -0.44 36.70 -16.25
C GLY A 476 -0.30 38.20 -16.62
N THR A 477 -1.40 38.81 -17.03
CA THR A 477 -1.49 40.25 -17.32
C THR A 477 -2.57 40.91 -16.47
N GLY A 478 -2.45 42.23 -16.21
CA GLY A 478 -3.46 43.02 -15.50
C GLY A 478 -3.44 42.90 -13.97
N GLU A 479 -4.61 43.03 -13.34
CA GLU A 479 -4.76 43.15 -11.87
C GLU A 479 -4.34 41.89 -11.08
N VAL A 480 -4.43 40.71 -11.68
CA VAL A 480 -4.03 39.45 -11.03
C VAL A 480 -2.50 39.38 -10.90
N ALA A 481 -1.75 39.87 -11.88
CA ALA A 481 -0.29 39.95 -11.80
C ALA A 481 0.17 40.89 -10.68
N ALA A 482 -0.51 42.03 -10.52
CA ALA A 482 -0.26 42.96 -9.42
C ALA A 482 -0.52 42.30 -8.04
N LEU A 483 -1.64 41.57 -7.91
CA LEU A 483 -1.96 40.84 -6.68
C LEU A 483 -0.93 39.74 -6.35
N ARG A 484 -0.43 39.00 -7.35
CA ARG A 484 0.65 38.02 -7.12
C ARG A 484 1.91 38.69 -6.57
N ARG A 485 2.29 39.84 -7.13
CA ARG A 485 3.46 40.60 -6.66
C ARG A 485 3.24 41.17 -5.25
N GLU A 486 2.04 41.64 -4.92
CA GLU A 486 1.65 42.08 -3.57
C GLU A 486 1.82 40.94 -2.55
N LEU A 487 1.29 39.75 -2.85
CA LEU A 487 1.38 38.58 -1.98
C LEU A 487 2.83 38.15 -1.75
N LEU A 488 3.64 38.12 -2.82
CA LEU A 488 5.06 37.80 -2.73
C LEU A 488 5.81 38.80 -1.84
N GLN A 489 5.67 40.09 -2.10
CA GLN A 489 6.39 41.13 -1.35
C GLN A 489 5.97 41.17 0.12
N THR A 490 4.68 40.96 0.40
CA THR A 490 4.18 40.85 1.78
C THR A 490 4.82 39.66 2.51
N ALA A 491 4.89 38.49 1.86
CA ALA A 491 5.50 37.30 2.44
C ALA A 491 7.02 37.45 2.65
N LEU A 492 7.73 38.00 1.67
CA LEU A 492 9.17 38.28 1.77
C LEU A 492 9.48 39.28 2.90
N ALA A 493 8.66 40.33 3.06
CA ALA A 493 8.84 41.31 4.12
C ALA A 493 8.53 40.78 5.52
N ALA A 494 7.57 39.86 5.64
CA ALA A 494 7.15 39.28 6.92
C ALA A 494 8.05 38.12 7.39
N ALA A 495 8.72 37.44 6.46
CA ALA A 495 9.45 36.22 6.77
C ALA A 495 10.84 36.49 7.34
N THR A 496 11.19 35.74 8.39
CA THR A 496 12.52 35.74 9.01
C THR A 496 12.98 34.30 9.22
N PRO A 497 14.27 34.04 9.48
CA PRO A 497 14.73 32.67 9.75
C PRO A 497 13.99 31.99 10.91
N GLN A 498 13.56 32.76 11.91
CA GLN A 498 12.80 32.26 13.06
C GLN A 498 11.31 32.09 12.77
N VAL A 499 10.77 32.83 11.80
CA VAL A 499 9.35 32.84 11.43
C VAL A 499 9.21 32.73 9.89
N PRO A 500 9.50 31.57 9.30
CA PRO A 500 9.46 31.38 7.84
C PRO A 500 8.05 31.10 7.29
N GLN A 501 7.05 30.92 8.16
CA GLN A 501 5.69 30.50 7.80
C GLN A 501 5.03 31.33 6.67
N PRO A 502 5.22 32.65 6.57
CA PRO A 502 4.65 33.43 5.46
C PRO A 502 5.12 32.99 4.07
N LEU A 503 6.34 32.45 3.94
CA LEU A 503 6.85 31.94 2.66
C LEU A 503 6.32 30.56 2.35
N VAL A 504 6.12 29.73 3.38
CA VAL A 504 5.75 28.33 3.24
C VAL A 504 4.38 28.17 2.56
N SER A 505 3.46 29.12 2.75
CA SER A 505 2.13 29.08 2.14
C SER A 505 2.08 29.51 0.66
N LEU A 506 3.15 30.10 0.11
CA LEU A 506 3.13 30.67 -1.24
C LEU A 506 3.02 29.60 -2.33
N ASP A 507 2.11 29.72 -3.28
CA ASP A 507 1.92 28.76 -4.40
C ASP A 507 2.91 29.00 -5.54
N HIS A 508 3.05 28.05 -6.49
CA HIS A 508 4.03 28.13 -7.59
C HIS A 508 3.88 29.40 -8.42
N ASP A 509 2.65 29.87 -8.64
CA ASP A 509 2.39 31.04 -9.47
C ASP A 509 2.89 32.35 -8.82
N VAL A 510 2.91 32.42 -7.49
CA VAL A 510 3.53 33.53 -6.75
C VAL A 510 5.05 33.34 -6.67
N LEU A 511 5.52 32.13 -6.41
CA LEU A 511 6.96 31.80 -6.35
C LEU A 511 7.66 31.99 -7.70
N ALA A 512 6.95 31.88 -8.82
CA ALA A 512 7.48 32.14 -10.15
C ALA A 512 7.94 33.60 -10.33
N LEU A 513 7.41 34.54 -9.53
CA LEU A 513 7.78 35.96 -9.57
C LEU A 513 9.05 36.29 -8.78
N LEU A 514 9.65 35.33 -8.08
CA LEU A 514 10.90 35.54 -7.36
C LEU A 514 12.02 35.87 -8.35
N THR A 515 12.72 36.98 -8.09
CA THR A 515 13.98 37.28 -8.77
C THR A 515 15.08 36.28 -8.36
N PRO A 516 16.17 36.13 -9.14
CA PRO A 516 17.27 35.24 -8.78
C PRO A 516 17.83 35.48 -7.36
N ASP A 517 17.88 36.73 -6.89
CA ASP A 517 18.37 37.06 -5.55
C ASP A 517 17.31 36.79 -4.46
N GLU A 518 16.02 37.04 -4.74
CA GLU A 518 14.93 36.68 -3.83
C GLU A 518 14.85 35.15 -3.64
N ARG A 519 15.09 34.35 -4.69
CA ARG A 519 15.16 32.88 -4.61
C ARG A 519 16.25 32.42 -3.64
N LEU A 520 17.46 32.97 -3.78
CA LEU A 520 18.56 32.68 -2.86
C LEU A 520 18.21 33.14 -1.43
N GLY A 521 17.55 34.29 -1.29
CA GLY A 521 17.05 34.80 -0.02
C GLY A 521 16.10 33.82 0.68
N VAL A 522 15.16 33.21 -0.05
CA VAL A 522 14.25 32.19 0.50
C VAL A 522 15.02 30.94 0.98
N PHE A 523 15.98 30.45 0.18
CA PHE A 523 16.86 29.35 0.59
C PHE A 523 17.62 29.69 1.87
N ASN A 524 18.23 30.86 1.94
CA ASN A 524 18.99 31.29 3.10
C ASN A 524 18.10 31.43 4.34
N THR A 525 16.90 32.00 4.22
CA THR A 525 15.95 32.12 5.34
C THR A 525 15.62 30.76 5.95
N LEU A 526 15.34 29.75 5.12
CA LEU A 526 15.02 28.41 5.61
C LEU A 526 16.24 27.66 6.16
N LEU A 527 17.40 27.77 5.49
CA LEU A 527 18.62 27.03 5.85
C LEU A 527 19.39 27.63 7.03
N THR A 528 19.12 28.89 7.41
CA THR A 528 19.74 29.54 8.57
C THR A 528 18.88 29.48 9.83
N GLY A 529 17.58 29.17 9.69
CA GLY A 529 16.63 29.06 10.79
C GLY A 529 16.45 27.63 11.31
N PRO A 530 15.64 27.44 12.36
CA PRO A 530 15.28 26.12 12.87
C PRO A 530 14.25 25.40 11.97
N ALA A 531 13.87 25.96 10.82
CA ALA A 531 12.80 25.44 9.98
C ALA A 531 13.00 23.97 9.60
N LEU A 532 14.23 23.57 9.26
CA LEU A 532 14.57 22.19 8.89
C LEU A 532 14.73 21.24 10.08
N THR A 533 14.65 21.75 11.31
CA THR A 533 14.79 20.96 12.55
C THR A 533 13.58 21.09 13.48
N SER A 534 12.56 21.85 13.11
CA SER A 534 11.33 22.04 13.87
C SER A 534 10.17 21.20 13.32
N ASP A 535 8.98 21.43 13.86
CA ASP A 535 7.69 20.87 13.45
C ASP A 535 7.27 21.22 12.01
N ILE A 536 7.85 22.25 11.39
CA ILE A 536 7.52 22.68 10.01
C ILE A 536 8.54 22.21 8.94
N LYS A 537 9.37 21.22 9.30
CA LYS A 537 10.50 20.77 8.46
C LYS A 537 10.06 20.23 7.09
N GLU A 538 8.92 19.55 7.04
CA GLU A 538 8.39 18.98 5.80
C GLU A 538 7.92 20.11 4.88
N GLU A 539 7.14 21.06 5.41
CA GLU A 539 6.64 22.17 4.62
C GLU A 539 7.76 23.12 4.15
N ALA A 540 8.85 23.23 4.92
CA ALA A 540 10.06 23.94 4.50
C ALA A 540 10.74 23.28 3.30
N VAL A 541 10.93 21.95 3.32
CA VAL A 541 11.51 21.23 2.16
C VAL A 541 10.57 21.29 0.95
N HIS A 542 9.26 21.17 1.16
CA HIS A 542 8.27 21.38 0.10
C HIS A 542 8.36 22.79 -0.49
N LEU A 543 8.58 23.84 0.31
CA LEU A 543 8.81 25.20 -0.22
C LEU A 543 10.05 25.24 -1.11
N LEU A 544 11.19 24.68 -0.68
CA LEU A 544 12.41 24.65 -1.49
C LEU A 544 12.19 23.95 -2.83
N ALA A 545 11.50 22.81 -2.84
CA ALA A 545 11.18 22.08 -4.06
C ALA A 545 10.33 22.93 -5.01
N ARG A 546 9.33 23.65 -4.47
CA ARG A 546 8.46 24.52 -5.27
C ARG A 546 9.18 25.77 -5.77
N VAL A 547 10.12 26.34 -5.01
CA VAL A 547 10.99 27.42 -5.48
C VAL A 547 11.81 26.95 -6.69
N LEU A 548 12.42 25.75 -6.63
CA LEU A 548 13.15 25.18 -7.76
C LEU A 548 12.25 24.94 -8.97
N LEU A 549 11.11 24.26 -8.79
CA LEU A 549 10.17 23.99 -9.87
C LEU A 549 9.62 25.27 -10.52
N SER A 550 9.47 26.34 -9.73
CA SER A 550 9.01 27.65 -10.21
C SER A 550 10.16 28.53 -10.73
N THR A 551 11.40 28.02 -10.79
CA THR A 551 12.54 28.74 -11.36
C THR A 551 12.55 28.58 -12.88
N PRO A 552 12.60 29.66 -13.67
CA PRO A 552 12.74 29.55 -15.12
C PRO A 552 13.98 28.73 -15.50
N ASP A 553 13.91 27.93 -16.56
CA ASP A 553 14.96 26.96 -16.87
C ASP A 553 16.31 27.63 -17.19
N ARG A 554 16.29 28.84 -17.75
CA ARG A 554 17.48 29.70 -17.96
C ARG A 554 18.08 30.27 -16.67
N GLU A 555 17.27 30.39 -15.61
CA GLU A 555 17.67 30.96 -14.31
C GLU A 555 18.09 29.88 -13.31
N PHE A 556 17.81 28.60 -13.60
CA PHE A 556 18.19 27.48 -12.76
C PHE A 556 19.71 27.28 -12.66
N PRO A 557 20.52 27.27 -13.74
CA PRO A 557 21.97 27.13 -13.62
C PRO A 557 22.64 28.23 -12.78
N PRO A 558 22.29 29.53 -12.93
CA PRO A 558 22.75 30.58 -12.01
C PRO A 558 22.36 30.36 -10.54
N LEU A 559 21.14 29.88 -10.29
CA LEU A 559 20.69 29.59 -8.94
C LEU A 559 21.47 28.41 -8.33
N GLU A 560 21.62 27.32 -9.09
CA GLU A 560 22.39 26.14 -8.69
C GLU A 560 23.83 26.53 -8.33
N ARG A 561 24.49 27.36 -9.14
CA ARG A 561 25.84 27.89 -8.85
C ARG A 561 25.91 28.66 -7.53
N LYS A 562 24.91 29.48 -7.25
CA LYS A 562 24.83 30.22 -5.98
C LYS A 562 24.58 29.27 -4.79
N LEU A 563 23.81 28.20 -4.98
CA LEU A 563 23.51 27.21 -3.94
C LEU A 563 24.71 26.32 -3.61
N THR A 564 25.49 25.91 -4.61
CA THR A 564 26.73 25.15 -4.41
C THR A 564 27.83 26.00 -3.78
N SER A 565 27.97 27.25 -4.22
CA SER A 565 29.02 28.15 -3.72
C SER A 565 28.75 28.66 -2.30
N SER A 566 27.49 28.74 -1.86
CA SER A 566 27.12 29.22 -0.53
C SER A 566 27.14 28.14 0.56
N GLY A 567 27.37 26.87 0.20
CA GLY A 567 27.23 25.71 1.10
C GLY A 567 25.79 25.37 1.47
N ALA A 568 24.80 25.96 0.77
CA ALA A 568 23.38 25.71 1.01
C ALA A 568 22.99 24.25 0.77
N LEU A 569 23.53 23.63 -0.29
CA LEU A 569 23.24 22.23 -0.61
C LEU A 569 23.87 21.25 0.39
N GLU A 570 25.04 21.56 0.94
CA GLU A 570 25.67 20.75 1.97
C GLU A 570 24.83 20.73 3.27
N LYS A 571 24.33 21.90 3.70
CA LYS A 571 23.40 22.00 4.84
C LYS A 571 22.10 21.23 4.61
N LEU A 572 21.59 21.26 3.39
CA LEU A 572 20.39 20.53 3.00
C LEU A 572 20.59 19.01 3.10
N LEU A 573 21.73 18.50 2.60
CA LEU A 573 22.08 17.08 2.71
C LEU A 573 22.18 16.63 4.18
N GLY A 574 22.73 17.48 5.06
CA GLY A 574 22.84 17.22 6.50
C GLY A 574 21.57 17.39 7.34
N SER A 575 20.41 17.73 6.76
CA SER A 575 19.16 17.97 7.52
C SER A 575 18.37 16.69 7.87
N ASP A 576 17.66 16.67 9.01
CA ASP A 576 16.90 15.50 9.52
C ASP A 576 15.44 15.40 9.00
N ALA A 577 15.20 15.75 7.73
CA ALA A 577 13.89 15.74 7.08
C ALA A 577 13.79 14.66 5.97
N PRO A 578 13.67 13.37 6.33
CA PRO A 578 13.86 12.27 5.38
C PRO A 578 12.77 12.16 4.31
N ASP A 579 11.49 12.27 4.68
CA ASP A 579 10.37 11.91 3.79
C ASP A 579 10.13 12.93 2.66
N SER A 580 10.55 14.19 2.84
CA SER A 580 10.33 15.28 1.87
C SER A 580 11.54 15.56 0.96
N LYS A 581 12.74 15.03 1.27
CA LYS A 581 13.97 15.28 0.48
C LYS A 581 13.92 14.69 -0.92
N VAL A 582 13.20 13.58 -1.11
CA VAL A 582 13.04 12.92 -2.41
C VAL A 582 12.38 13.86 -3.42
N LEU A 583 11.34 14.58 -3.00
CA LEU A 583 10.64 15.55 -3.86
C LEU A 583 11.55 16.70 -4.31
N LEU A 584 12.44 17.14 -3.42
CA LEU A 584 13.43 18.17 -3.75
C LEU A 584 14.47 17.63 -4.76
N GLY A 585 14.90 16.39 -4.61
CA GLY A 585 15.78 15.71 -5.58
C GLY A 585 15.13 15.59 -6.96
N GLN A 586 13.87 15.16 -7.00
CA GLN A 586 13.09 15.10 -8.24
C GLN A 586 12.95 16.48 -8.90
N ALA A 587 12.74 17.54 -8.11
CA ALA A 587 12.71 18.91 -8.63
C ALA A 587 14.05 19.33 -9.26
N PHE A 588 15.18 18.93 -8.66
CA PHE A 588 16.51 19.11 -9.25
C PHE A 588 16.64 18.37 -10.58
N THR A 589 16.26 17.10 -10.65
CA THR A 589 16.33 16.30 -11.88
C THR A 589 15.45 16.87 -12.99
N GLN A 590 14.22 17.28 -12.67
CA GLN A 590 13.32 17.91 -13.64
C GLN A 590 13.91 19.21 -14.19
N LYS A 591 14.49 20.06 -13.32
CA LYS A 591 15.11 21.31 -13.75
C LYS A 591 16.41 21.10 -14.52
N ALA A 592 17.22 20.11 -14.12
CA ALA A 592 18.41 19.72 -14.86
C ALA A 592 18.07 19.26 -16.28
N LEU A 593 17.03 18.42 -16.44
CA LEU A 593 16.57 17.96 -17.75
C LEU A 593 16.07 19.12 -18.63
N ALA A 594 15.34 20.07 -18.05
CA ALA A 594 14.83 21.23 -18.76
C ALA A 594 15.94 22.23 -19.16
N SER A 595 16.97 22.39 -18.31
CA SER A 595 18.10 23.29 -18.58
C SER A 595 19.20 22.66 -19.45
N PHE A 596 19.40 21.35 -19.36
CA PHE A 596 20.46 20.59 -20.03
C PHE A 596 19.91 19.26 -20.58
N PRO A 597 19.39 19.25 -21.81
CA PRO A 597 18.84 18.05 -22.43
C PRO A 597 19.87 16.91 -22.53
N LEU A 598 19.44 15.69 -22.20
CA LEU A 598 20.25 14.47 -22.34
C LEU A 598 20.33 14.03 -23.82
N THR A 599 21.52 13.76 -24.32
CA THR A 599 21.69 13.04 -25.59
C THR A 599 21.62 11.53 -25.37
N LEU A 600 21.01 10.80 -26.31
CA LEU A 600 20.80 9.35 -26.18
C LEU A 600 22.12 8.57 -26.06
N ASP A 601 23.18 9.03 -26.74
CA ASP A 601 24.51 8.43 -26.72
C ASP A 601 25.15 8.38 -25.31
N LEU A 602 24.78 9.30 -24.42
CA LEU A 602 25.30 9.35 -23.06
C LEU A 602 24.73 8.23 -22.17
N LEU A 603 23.54 7.69 -22.48
CA LEU A 603 22.82 6.76 -21.60
C LEU A 603 23.59 5.48 -21.31
N GLU A 604 24.34 4.94 -22.27
CA GLU A 604 25.13 3.71 -22.10
C GLU A 604 26.36 3.90 -21.21
N SER A 605 26.89 5.13 -21.15
CA SER A 605 28.12 5.49 -20.43
C SER A 605 27.89 5.96 -18.99
N LEU A 606 26.64 6.10 -18.55
CA LEU A 606 26.32 6.67 -17.24
C LEU A 606 26.79 5.78 -16.07
N PRO A 607 27.33 6.39 -15.00
CA PRO A 607 27.67 5.66 -13.78
C PRO A 607 26.41 5.00 -13.21
N THR A 608 26.53 3.71 -12.89
CA THR A 608 25.42 2.89 -12.37
C THR A 608 25.60 2.63 -10.88
N PHE A 609 24.57 2.90 -10.09
CA PHE A 609 24.51 2.64 -8.66
C PHE A 609 23.36 1.69 -8.32
N HIS A 610 23.49 0.99 -7.20
CA HIS A 610 22.50 0.01 -6.73
C HIS A 610 21.95 0.44 -5.36
N LEU A 611 20.64 0.33 -5.20
CA LEU A 611 19.94 0.62 -3.94
C LEU A 611 18.88 -0.45 -3.67
N GLY A 612 18.54 -0.65 -2.40
CA GLY A 612 17.47 -1.57 -2.00
C GLY A 612 17.98 -2.94 -1.54
N ARG A 613 17.05 -3.90 -1.43
CA ARG A 613 17.31 -5.20 -0.80
C ARG A 613 17.11 -6.37 -1.76
N GLU A 614 18.10 -7.24 -1.81
CA GLU A 614 18.07 -8.51 -2.54
C GLU A 614 18.40 -9.66 -1.58
N GLY A 615 17.37 -10.37 -1.10
CA GLY A 615 17.53 -11.45 -0.13
C GLY A 615 18.11 -10.98 1.22
N GLU A 616 19.32 -11.44 1.56
CA GLU A 616 20.06 -11.05 2.77
C GLU A 616 21.03 -9.87 2.53
N THR A 617 21.17 -9.40 1.29
CA THR A 617 22.08 -8.32 0.91
C THR A 617 21.30 -7.02 0.77
N THR A 618 21.84 -5.95 1.37
CA THR A 618 21.30 -4.60 1.23
C THR A 618 22.33 -3.71 0.56
N HIS A 619 21.89 -3.00 -0.48
CA HIS A 619 22.71 -2.06 -1.23
C HIS A 619 22.40 -0.64 -0.74
N LEU A 620 23.42 0.02 -0.21
CA LEU A 620 23.39 1.38 0.32
C LEU A 620 24.41 2.27 -0.38
N LEU A 621 24.27 3.58 -0.20
CA LEU A 621 25.21 4.58 -0.70
C LEU A 621 25.55 5.56 0.42
N ASN A 622 26.83 5.66 0.76
CA ASN A 622 27.32 6.80 1.52
C ASN A 622 27.58 7.96 0.55
N VAL A 623 27.24 9.18 0.98
CA VAL A 623 27.34 10.39 0.16
C VAL A 623 28.31 11.41 0.79
N PRO A 624 29.63 11.22 0.68
CA PRO A 624 30.58 12.27 1.01
C PRO A 624 30.42 13.47 0.07
N THR A 625 30.66 14.66 0.59
CA THR A 625 30.72 15.89 -0.19
C THR A 625 32.09 16.54 -0.03
N GLY A 626 32.51 17.31 -1.03
CA GLY A 626 33.78 18.04 -0.99
C GLY A 626 33.81 19.17 -2.00
N LEU A 627 34.83 20.02 -1.91
CA LEU A 627 35.08 21.06 -2.92
C LEU A 627 36.18 20.61 -3.87
N VAL A 628 35.88 20.58 -5.17
CA VAL A 628 36.82 20.21 -6.24
C VAL A 628 37.09 21.42 -7.12
N SER A 629 38.34 21.54 -7.60
CA SER A 629 38.70 22.57 -8.56
C SER A 629 38.07 22.27 -9.93
N THR A 630 37.43 23.26 -10.53
CA THR A 630 36.91 23.23 -11.91
C THR A 630 37.41 24.46 -12.68
N VAL A 631 37.29 24.48 -14.01
CA VAL A 631 37.62 25.65 -14.83
C VAL A 631 36.36 26.21 -15.48
N LEU A 632 36.06 27.47 -15.23
CA LEU A 632 35.02 28.19 -15.97
C LEU A 632 35.58 28.54 -17.35
N VAL A 633 34.95 28.06 -18.42
CA VAL A 633 35.31 28.32 -19.83
C VAL A 633 34.34 29.31 -20.46
N ALA A 634 34.72 29.98 -21.55
CA ALA A 634 33.75 30.85 -22.23
C ALA A 634 32.56 30.03 -22.75
N PRO A 635 31.33 30.58 -22.79
CA PRO A 635 30.16 29.87 -23.30
C PRO A 635 30.33 29.33 -24.72
N GLU A 636 31.05 30.05 -25.59
CA GLU A 636 31.40 29.60 -26.94
C GLU A 636 32.37 28.41 -26.98
N ASP A 637 33.19 28.23 -25.95
CA ASP A 637 34.17 27.14 -25.83
C ASP A 637 33.58 25.90 -25.15
N TRP A 638 32.29 25.93 -24.80
CA TRP A 638 31.60 24.87 -24.08
C TRP A 638 30.77 23.99 -25.03
N GLU A 639 31.10 22.70 -25.08
CA GLU A 639 30.29 21.73 -25.81
C GLU A 639 29.00 21.40 -25.06
N ALA A 640 27.91 22.11 -25.38
CA ALA A 640 26.60 21.95 -24.75
C ALA A 640 26.06 20.49 -24.74
N ARG A 641 26.49 19.67 -25.71
CA ARG A 641 26.11 18.25 -25.85
C ARG A 641 26.66 17.35 -24.74
N GLN A 642 27.66 17.79 -23.97
CA GLN A 642 28.29 16.98 -22.92
C GLN A 642 27.60 17.09 -21.56
N GLY A 643 26.67 18.05 -21.38
CA GLY A 643 26.05 18.33 -20.07
C GLY A 643 27.04 18.87 -19.02
N VAL A 644 26.53 19.39 -17.89
CA VAL A 644 27.38 19.96 -16.83
C VAL A 644 28.09 18.85 -16.06
N HIS A 645 29.43 18.84 -16.12
CA HIS A 645 30.29 17.88 -15.41
C HIS A 645 31.50 18.57 -14.78
N LEU A 646 32.11 17.95 -13.78
CA LEU A 646 33.30 18.51 -13.10
C LEU A 646 34.55 18.43 -14.02
N GLY A 647 35.18 19.58 -14.29
CA GLY A 647 36.41 19.68 -15.08
C GLY A 647 36.45 20.97 -15.90
N ALA A 648 35.37 21.25 -16.62
CA ALA A 648 35.10 22.53 -17.26
C ALA A 648 33.60 22.85 -17.13
N GLU A 649 33.23 24.12 -16.99
CA GLU A 649 31.84 24.58 -16.94
C GLU A 649 31.69 25.91 -17.69
N PRO A 650 30.57 26.19 -18.37
CA PRO A 650 30.43 27.44 -19.12
C PRO A 650 30.29 28.62 -18.14
N ALA A 651 31.14 29.64 -18.22
CA ALA A 651 31.04 30.84 -17.40
C ALA A 651 29.66 31.49 -17.57
N LEU A 652 28.98 31.80 -16.45
CA LEU A 652 27.70 32.50 -16.52
C LEU A 652 27.92 34.00 -16.75
N PRO A 653 26.89 34.75 -17.21
CA PRO A 653 26.99 36.19 -17.37
C PRO A 653 27.50 36.88 -16.09
N GLY A 654 28.67 37.51 -16.18
CA GLY A 654 29.33 38.21 -15.07
C GLY A 654 30.35 37.39 -14.27
N GLU A 655 30.57 36.10 -14.58
CA GLU A 655 31.65 35.31 -14.01
C GLU A 655 32.93 35.39 -14.86
N ALA A 656 34.08 35.48 -14.19
CA ALA A 656 35.37 35.44 -14.88
C ALA A 656 35.73 33.99 -15.27
N VAL A 657 36.13 33.79 -16.52
CA VAL A 657 36.76 32.55 -17.01
C VAL A 657 38.02 32.27 -16.18
N GLY A 658 38.21 31.02 -15.76
CA GLY A 658 39.35 30.63 -14.93
C GLY A 658 39.02 29.61 -13.83
N PRO A 659 39.99 29.30 -12.95
CA PRO A 659 39.82 28.28 -11.92
C PRO A 659 38.78 28.69 -10.88
N SER A 660 37.90 27.77 -10.54
CA SER A 660 36.86 27.91 -9.52
C SER A 660 36.82 26.66 -8.62
N LYS A 661 36.09 26.73 -7.51
CA LYS A 661 35.82 25.58 -6.64
C LYS A 661 34.33 25.29 -6.64
N ARG A 662 33.97 24.01 -6.81
CA ARG A 662 32.58 23.54 -6.84
C ARG A 662 32.37 22.41 -5.86
N MET A 663 31.15 22.34 -5.35
CA MET A 663 30.70 21.18 -4.58
C MET A 663 30.68 19.96 -5.49
N ALA A 664 31.30 18.88 -5.04
CA ALA A 664 31.27 17.57 -5.65
C ALA A 664 30.59 16.58 -4.71
N LEU A 665 29.80 15.70 -5.31
CA LEU A 665 29.21 14.54 -4.66
C LEU A 665 30.08 13.32 -4.95
N TYR A 666 30.33 12.54 -3.93
CA TYR A 666 30.93 11.23 -4.07
C TYR A 666 29.92 10.18 -3.61
N PHE A 667 29.93 9.04 -4.26
CA PHE A 667 29.07 7.91 -3.90
C PHE A 667 29.97 6.73 -3.59
N GLN A 668 29.92 6.28 -2.35
CA GLN A 668 30.60 5.07 -1.93
C GLN A 668 29.52 3.98 -1.78
N PRO A 669 29.45 3.02 -2.71
CA PRO A 669 28.51 1.91 -2.58
C PRO A 669 28.92 1.06 -1.37
N VAL A 670 27.93 0.78 -0.54
CA VAL A 670 28.08 -0.06 0.63
C VAL A 670 27.20 -1.27 0.42
N GLN A 671 27.82 -2.44 0.31
CA GLN A 671 27.10 -3.70 0.33
C GLN A 671 27.12 -4.23 1.74
N GLN A 672 25.93 -4.41 2.31
CA GLN A 672 25.78 -4.98 3.64
C GLN A 672 25.13 -6.35 3.51
N GLU A 673 25.91 -7.40 3.74
CA GLU A 673 25.42 -8.78 3.72
C GLU A 673 25.14 -9.26 5.15
N PHE A 674 23.90 -9.69 5.38
CA PHE A 674 23.43 -10.11 6.70
C PHE A 674 23.38 -11.63 6.81
N LYS A 675 24.53 -12.31 6.82
CA LYS A 675 24.62 -13.77 7.00
C LYS A 675 24.37 -14.18 8.46
N ALA A 676 23.53 -15.21 8.68
CA ALA A 676 23.05 -15.70 9.99
C ALA A 676 24.12 -16.17 11.02
N ARG A 677 25.42 -16.12 10.71
CA ARG A 677 26.50 -16.64 11.57
C ARG A 677 27.66 -15.67 11.86
N TYR A 678 27.72 -14.49 11.24
CA TYR A 678 28.84 -13.55 11.39
C TYR A 678 28.37 -12.09 11.44
N PHE A 679 29.22 -11.17 11.91
CA PHE A 679 28.99 -9.71 11.84
C PHE A 679 28.55 -9.31 10.42
N PRO A 680 27.75 -8.25 10.25
CA PRO A 680 27.50 -7.71 8.93
C PRO A 680 28.85 -7.47 8.26
N SER A 681 29.11 -8.18 7.16
CA SER A 681 30.22 -7.80 6.28
C SER A 681 29.76 -6.55 5.57
N VAL A 682 30.52 -5.48 5.81
CA VAL A 682 30.37 -4.22 5.10
C VAL A 682 31.47 -4.25 4.05
N ASP A 683 31.09 -4.56 2.82
CA ASP A 683 31.98 -4.43 1.69
C ASP A 683 31.79 -3.02 1.13
N GLU A 684 32.69 -2.13 1.53
CA GLU A 684 32.80 -0.79 0.94
C GLU A 684 33.46 -0.94 -0.44
N LEU A 685 32.70 -0.67 -1.48
CA LEU A 685 33.22 -0.61 -2.83
C LEU A 685 33.97 0.72 -3.05
N PRO A 686 34.84 0.79 -4.09
CA PRO A 686 35.59 2.00 -4.38
C PRO A 686 34.68 3.22 -4.48
N LEU A 687 35.14 4.32 -3.86
CA LEU A 687 34.50 5.62 -3.98
C LEU A 687 34.37 5.99 -5.45
N SER A 688 33.20 6.49 -5.86
CA SER A 688 33.02 7.01 -7.21
C SER A 688 33.98 8.15 -7.50
N ARG A 689 34.16 8.47 -8.79
CA ARG A 689 34.69 9.78 -9.17
C ARG A 689 33.85 10.91 -8.57
N ALA A 690 34.42 12.10 -8.48
CA ALA A 690 33.69 13.30 -8.14
C ALA A 690 32.60 13.54 -9.20
N LEU A 691 31.35 13.74 -8.75
CA LEU A 691 30.22 14.07 -9.61
C LEU A 691 29.69 15.46 -9.28
N HIS A 692 29.35 16.24 -10.30
CA HIS A 692 28.62 17.49 -10.17
C HIS A 692 27.19 17.18 -9.67
N PRO A 693 26.53 18.04 -8.87
CA PRO A 693 25.13 17.84 -8.47
C PRO A 693 24.15 17.57 -9.63
N LEU A 694 24.46 18.11 -10.82
CA LEU A 694 23.67 17.95 -12.04
C LEU A 694 24.13 16.79 -12.95
N ASP A 695 25.18 16.05 -12.59
CA ASP A 695 25.62 14.88 -13.38
C ASP A 695 24.53 13.80 -13.38
N TRP A 696 24.33 13.16 -14.54
CA TRP A 696 23.35 12.08 -14.69
C TRP A 696 23.89 10.74 -14.18
N VAL A 697 23.04 10.00 -13.46
CA VAL A 697 23.36 8.69 -12.90
C VAL A 697 22.23 7.69 -13.16
N ARG A 698 22.60 6.43 -13.34
CA ARG A 698 21.66 5.31 -13.46
C ARG A 698 21.55 4.61 -12.10
N VAL A 699 20.34 4.37 -11.61
CA VAL A 699 20.12 3.74 -10.30
C VAL A 699 19.25 2.50 -10.46
N LYS A 700 19.77 1.34 -10.06
CA LYS A 700 19.03 0.07 -10.02
C LYS A 700 18.49 -0.15 -8.61
N VAL A 701 17.17 -0.08 -8.45
CA VAL A 701 16.48 -0.32 -7.18
C VAL A 701 16.04 -1.78 -7.11
N THR A 702 16.59 -2.52 -6.17
CA THR A 702 16.28 -3.94 -5.92
C THR A 702 15.13 -4.07 -4.90
N GLY A 703 14.24 -5.04 -5.14
CA GLY A 703 13.02 -5.26 -4.34
C GLY A 703 12.06 -6.24 -5.04
N PRO A 704 10.84 -6.43 -4.52
CA PRO A 704 9.85 -7.36 -5.13
C PRO A 704 9.44 -6.97 -6.55
N GLN A 705 9.64 -5.70 -6.93
CA GLN A 705 9.57 -5.21 -8.30
C GLN A 705 10.85 -4.42 -8.59
N PRO A 706 11.89 -5.03 -9.19
CA PRO A 706 13.11 -4.32 -9.52
C PRO A 706 12.84 -3.23 -10.56
N ARG A 707 13.40 -2.04 -10.37
CA ARG A 707 13.24 -0.89 -11.27
C ARG A 707 14.58 -0.21 -11.54
N THR A 708 14.75 0.35 -12.73
CA THR A 708 15.89 1.21 -13.07
C THR A 708 15.40 2.64 -13.21
N HIS A 709 16.06 3.57 -12.54
CA HIS A 709 15.76 4.98 -12.54
C HIS A 709 16.93 5.77 -13.14
N LEU A 710 16.62 6.83 -13.86
CA LEU A 710 17.57 7.83 -14.33
C LEU A 710 17.32 9.10 -13.52
N MET A 711 18.37 9.64 -12.91
CA MET A 711 18.26 10.82 -12.05
C MET A 711 19.57 11.61 -12.01
N THR A 712 19.53 12.82 -11.45
CA THR A 712 20.74 13.59 -11.15
C THR A 712 21.47 13.01 -9.93
N ALA A 713 22.78 13.27 -9.83
CA ALA A 713 23.57 12.97 -8.65
C ALA A 713 22.98 13.61 -7.39
N MET A 714 22.42 14.83 -7.49
CA MET A 714 21.75 15.47 -6.35
C MET A 714 20.51 14.71 -5.89
N GLU A 715 19.67 14.19 -6.80
CA GLU A 715 18.54 13.34 -6.42
C GLU A 715 19.01 12.05 -5.74
N LEU A 716 20.04 11.39 -6.28
CA LEU A 716 20.61 10.20 -5.67
C LEU A 716 21.17 10.50 -4.28
N ALA A 717 21.85 11.64 -4.10
CA ALA A 717 22.39 12.08 -2.82
C ALA A 717 21.29 12.32 -1.77
N LEU A 718 20.21 13.00 -2.16
CA LEU A 718 19.06 13.25 -1.29
C LEU A 718 18.31 11.96 -0.95
N LEU A 719 18.13 11.07 -1.94
CA LEU A 719 17.52 9.74 -1.77
C LEU A 719 18.36 8.86 -0.85
N ALA A 720 19.68 8.79 -1.04
CA ALA A 720 20.60 8.02 -0.21
C ALA A 720 20.74 8.59 1.21
N SER A 721 20.47 9.89 1.39
CA SER A 721 20.41 10.53 2.72
C SER A 721 19.12 10.21 3.49
N THR A 722 18.14 9.53 2.86
CA THR A 722 16.96 9.05 3.57
C THR A 722 17.32 7.76 4.33
N PRO A 723 17.03 7.68 5.64
CA PRO A 723 17.22 6.47 6.40
C PRO A 723 16.27 5.40 5.86
N ASP A 724 16.83 4.29 5.37
CA ASP A 724 16.03 3.12 5.02
C ASP A 724 15.39 2.57 6.31
N THR A 725 14.11 2.88 6.51
CA THR A 725 13.36 2.47 7.71
C THR A 725 13.30 0.95 7.84
N SER A 726 13.32 0.21 6.73
CA SER A 726 13.37 -1.25 6.73
C SER A 726 14.72 -1.78 7.22
N LEU A 727 15.80 -1.07 6.90
CA LEU A 727 17.16 -1.33 7.37
C LEU A 727 17.33 -0.89 8.82
N ILE A 728 16.72 0.21 9.25
CA ILE A 728 16.64 0.59 10.67
C ILE A 728 15.89 -0.51 11.43
N TRP A 729 14.76 -1.02 10.94
CA TRP A 729 14.03 -2.08 11.64
C TRP A 729 14.74 -3.44 11.60
N SER A 730 15.40 -3.80 10.50
CA SER A 730 16.17 -5.06 10.42
C SER A 730 17.47 -4.98 11.21
N ALA A 731 18.16 -3.83 11.17
CA ALA A 731 19.31 -3.53 11.99
C ALA A 731 18.90 -3.39 13.45
N VAL A 732 17.77 -2.78 13.82
CA VAL A 732 17.28 -2.77 15.21
C VAL A 732 16.94 -4.19 15.65
N SER A 733 16.30 -5.00 14.83
CA SER A 733 16.02 -6.41 15.14
C SER A 733 17.31 -7.23 15.35
N ARG A 734 18.33 -7.06 14.50
CA ARG A 734 19.58 -7.83 14.56
C ARG A 734 20.66 -7.20 15.45
N ILE A 735 20.71 -5.89 15.62
CA ILE A 735 21.50 -5.18 16.65
C ILE A 735 20.94 -5.55 18.02
N SER A 736 19.64 -5.82 18.15
CA SER A 736 19.09 -6.43 19.36
C SER A 736 19.60 -7.86 19.57
N GLU A 737 19.63 -8.72 18.53
CA GLU A 737 20.25 -10.06 18.59
C GLU A 737 21.77 -10.03 18.84
N MET A 738 22.48 -9.08 18.23
CA MET A 738 23.93 -8.94 18.29
C MET A 738 24.37 -8.17 19.53
N HIS A 739 23.57 -7.26 20.11
CA HIS A 739 23.82 -6.72 21.45
C HIS A 739 23.48 -7.76 22.52
N MET A 740 22.53 -8.67 22.26
CA MET A 740 22.34 -9.86 23.10
C MET A 740 23.56 -10.80 23.02
N MET A 741 24.12 -11.07 21.84
CA MET A 741 25.32 -11.92 21.69
C MET A 741 26.64 -11.25 22.07
N TYR A 742 26.89 -10.01 21.66
CA TYR A 742 28.11 -9.24 21.92
C TYR A 742 28.10 -8.62 23.32
N GLY A 743 26.93 -8.31 23.88
CA GLY A 743 26.80 -8.04 25.31
C GLY A 743 27.22 -9.25 26.15
N ALA A 744 26.82 -10.46 25.73
CA ALA A 744 27.23 -11.70 26.36
C ALA A 744 28.72 -12.04 26.13
N VAL A 745 29.29 -11.77 24.95
CA VAL A 745 30.70 -12.11 24.59
C VAL A 745 31.70 -11.03 25.03
N SER A 746 31.37 -9.74 24.95
CA SER A 746 32.20 -8.64 25.46
C SER A 746 32.20 -8.56 26.99
N ALA A 747 31.13 -9.04 27.66
CA ALA A 747 31.18 -9.30 29.10
C ALA A 747 32.12 -10.46 29.46
N LEU A 748 32.48 -11.30 28.49
CA LEU A 748 33.42 -12.42 28.61
C LEU A 748 34.89 -12.00 28.40
N THR A 749 35.16 -11.00 27.54
CA THR A 749 36.54 -10.62 27.14
C THR A 749 37.09 -9.33 27.76
N ARG A 750 36.24 -8.44 28.32
CA ARG A 750 36.68 -7.16 28.93
C ARG A 750 36.36 -7.01 30.43
N ALA A 751 36.42 -8.10 31.18
CA ALA A 751 36.74 -8.00 32.60
C ALA A 751 38.26 -8.08 32.72
N PRO A 752 38.95 -7.03 33.22
CA PRO A 752 40.35 -7.18 33.61
C PRO A 752 40.40 -8.27 34.67
N LEU A 753 41.21 -9.30 34.40
CA LEU A 753 41.90 -10.04 35.45
C LEU A 753 42.74 -9.04 36.26
N LEU A 754 42.10 -8.35 37.20
CA LEU A 754 42.76 -7.65 38.31
C LEU A 754 42.45 -8.42 39.59
N THR A 755 42.83 -9.69 39.57
CA THR A 755 43.29 -10.37 40.78
C THR A 755 44.60 -9.70 41.21
N GLY A 756 44.51 -8.68 42.05
CA GLY A 756 45.63 -8.19 42.86
C GLY A 756 46.27 -6.86 42.47
N VAL A 757 45.68 -5.73 42.89
CA VAL A 757 46.43 -4.51 43.24
C VAL A 757 45.73 -3.85 44.44
N PRO A 758 46.45 -3.50 45.53
CA PRO A 758 45.86 -2.89 46.73
C PRO A 758 45.42 -1.43 46.49
N ALA A 759 44.41 -1.01 47.25
CA ALA A 759 43.54 0.14 47.03
C ALA A 759 44.15 1.56 47.23
N THR A 760 45.44 1.79 46.96
CA THR A 760 46.10 3.06 47.33
C THR A 760 46.75 3.88 46.21
N ALA A 761 46.61 3.52 44.93
CA ALA A 761 47.26 4.30 43.85
C ALA A 761 46.33 4.60 42.67
N ALA A 762 45.61 5.74 42.72
CA ALA A 762 45.22 6.53 41.55
C ALA A 762 44.50 7.83 41.98
N ARG A 763 45.26 8.89 42.25
CA ARG A 763 44.73 10.26 42.31
C ARG A 763 44.79 10.88 40.91
N GLY A 764 43.65 11.38 40.43
CA GLY A 764 43.54 12.37 39.36
C GLY A 764 43.55 11.83 37.93
N GLY A 765 42.49 12.10 37.16
CA GLY A 765 42.43 11.91 35.70
C GLY A 765 41.70 10.64 35.22
N THR A 766 42.01 9.47 35.77
CA THR A 766 41.46 8.18 35.30
C THR A 766 40.01 7.91 35.72
N LEU A 767 39.53 8.55 36.78
CA LEU A 767 38.19 8.34 37.33
C LEU A 767 37.07 8.98 36.48
N ALA A 768 37.38 10.03 35.72
CA ALA A 768 36.44 10.67 34.79
C ALA A 768 36.31 9.87 33.48
N ALA A 769 37.41 9.31 32.97
CA ALA A 769 37.41 8.41 31.82
C ALA A 769 36.74 7.05 32.16
N ALA A 770 37.00 6.51 33.35
CA ALA A 770 36.30 5.32 33.86
C ALA A 770 34.80 5.59 34.10
N ARG A 771 34.42 6.80 34.56
CA ARG A 771 33.01 7.24 34.65
C ARG A 771 32.38 7.38 33.28
N GLY A 772 33.05 7.97 32.29
CA GLY A 772 32.56 8.10 30.91
C GLY A 772 32.38 6.74 30.21
N ALA A 773 33.31 5.81 30.42
CA ALA A 773 33.20 4.44 29.92
C ALA A 773 32.08 3.65 30.62
N ALA A 774 31.90 3.82 31.93
CA ALA A 774 30.80 3.23 32.68
C ALA A 774 29.44 3.81 32.29
N VAL A 775 29.36 5.10 31.94
CA VAL A 775 28.14 5.76 31.42
C VAL A 775 27.82 5.29 29.99
N ARG A 776 28.82 5.10 29.12
CA ARG A 776 28.59 4.49 27.78
C ARG A 776 28.16 3.03 27.88
N LEU A 777 28.73 2.26 28.81
CA LEU A 777 28.27 0.89 29.14
C LEU A 777 26.86 0.89 29.78
N PHE A 778 26.51 1.92 30.54
CA PHE A 778 25.19 2.13 31.13
C PHE A 778 24.12 2.42 30.06
N VAL A 779 24.42 3.27 29.06
CA VAL A 779 23.50 3.54 27.94
C VAL A 779 23.33 2.33 27.03
N GLY A 780 24.42 1.60 26.73
CA GLY A 780 24.36 0.36 25.94
C GLY A 780 23.58 -0.78 26.64
N ARG A 781 23.68 -0.89 27.97
CA ARG A 781 22.93 -1.89 28.76
C ARG A 781 21.48 -1.49 29.04
N ILE A 782 21.18 -0.20 29.16
CA ILE A 782 19.80 0.31 29.23
C ILE A 782 19.06 0.09 27.91
N SER A 783 19.74 0.24 26.77
CA SER A 783 19.13 0.02 25.45
C SER A 783 18.65 -1.42 25.27
N LEU A 784 19.43 -2.40 25.76
CA LEU A 784 19.03 -3.82 25.77
C LEU A 784 17.81 -4.05 26.66
N VAL A 785 17.80 -3.52 27.89
CA VAL A 785 16.69 -3.70 28.85
C VAL A 785 15.43 -2.91 28.46
N ALA A 786 15.58 -1.75 27.82
CA ALA A 786 14.49 -0.98 27.24
C ALA A 786 13.85 -1.75 26.08
N THR A 787 14.65 -2.42 25.24
CA THR A 787 14.15 -3.29 24.18
C THR A 787 13.35 -4.46 24.76
N LEU A 788 13.82 -5.09 25.85
CA LEU A 788 13.09 -6.15 26.56
C LEU A 788 11.76 -5.64 27.17
N ALA A 789 11.73 -4.42 27.70
CA ALA A 789 10.52 -3.81 28.25
C ALA A 789 9.51 -3.41 27.17
N VAL A 790 9.98 -2.93 26.01
CA VAL A 790 9.14 -2.60 24.85
C VAL A 790 8.51 -3.87 24.26
N VAL A 791 9.29 -4.94 24.08
CA VAL A 791 8.77 -6.22 23.58
C VAL A 791 7.70 -6.80 24.51
N ASP A 792 7.88 -6.68 25.83
CA ASP A 792 6.88 -7.11 26.83
C ASP A 792 5.62 -6.21 26.83
N THR A 793 5.79 -4.90 26.61
CA THR A 793 4.69 -3.93 26.52
C THR A 793 3.80 -4.19 25.31
N TYR A 794 4.40 -4.60 24.19
CA TYR A 794 3.71 -4.93 22.94
C TYR A 794 3.52 -6.44 22.71
N ARG A 795 3.79 -7.29 23.71
CA ARG A 795 3.77 -8.76 23.57
C ARG A 795 2.41 -9.27 23.11
N ASP A 796 1.34 -8.69 23.62
CA ASP A 796 -0.02 -9.10 23.26
C ASP A 796 -0.36 -8.71 21.81
N GLU A 797 0.13 -7.56 21.31
CA GLU A 797 0.02 -7.17 19.90
C GLU A 797 0.89 -8.05 18.99
N LEU A 798 2.15 -8.29 19.37
CA LEU A 798 3.10 -9.14 18.64
C LEU A 798 2.58 -10.57 18.50
N SER A 799 1.98 -11.13 19.55
CA SER A 799 1.43 -12.49 19.54
C SER A 799 0.27 -12.72 18.56
N ARG A 800 -0.32 -11.65 18.00
CA ARG A 800 -1.44 -11.74 17.03
C ARG A 800 -0.98 -12.04 15.62
N THR A 801 0.30 -11.85 15.31
CA THR A 801 0.87 -12.09 13.98
C THR A 801 1.73 -13.36 13.99
N PRO A 802 1.84 -14.11 12.88
CA PRO A 802 2.81 -15.19 12.74
C PRO A 802 4.24 -14.73 13.03
N GLU A 803 4.66 -13.61 12.45
CA GLU A 803 6.00 -13.04 12.53
C GLU A 803 6.34 -12.60 13.97
N GLY A 804 5.36 -11.98 14.66
CA GLY A 804 5.52 -11.59 16.05
C GLY A 804 5.55 -12.80 17.01
N ARG A 805 4.91 -13.92 16.69
CA ARG A 805 5.02 -15.16 17.49
C ARG A 805 6.39 -15.81 17.35
N ASP A 806 6.94 -15.83 16.13
CA ASP A 806 8.29 -16.35 15.88
C ASP A 806 9.35 -15.48 16.57
N PHE A 807 9.18 -14.16 16.49
CA PHE A 807 10.00 -13.19 17.24
C PHE A 807 9.92 -13.41 18.76
N LEU A 808 8.73 -13.61 19.32
CA LEU A 808 8.55 -13.87 20.75
C LEU A 808 9.19 -15.21 21.18
N ALA A 809 9.15 -16.24 20.34
CA ALA A 809 9.79 -17.52 20.60
C ALA A 809 11.34 -17.39 20.65
N VAL A 810 11.92 -16.65 19.71
CA VAL A 810 13.36 -16.35 19.68
C VAL A 810 13.76 -15.48 20.87
N HIS A 811 12.96 -14.45 21.19
CA HIS A 811 13.15 -13.60 22.36
C HIS A 811 13.12 -14.40 23.67
N ASP A 812 12.16 -15.33 23.84
CA ASP A 812 12.03 -16.13 25.05
C ASP A 812 13.17 -17.15 25.20
N ALA A 813 13.66 -17.71 24.09
CA ALA A 813 14.87 -18.54 24.08
C ALA A 813 16.15 -17.73 24.39
N ALA A 814 16.26 -16.52 23.85
CA ALA A 814 17.37 -15.60 24.13
C ALA A 814 17.40 -15.18 25.62
N MET A 815 16.23 -14.91 26.21
CA MET A 815 16.10 -14.63 27.65
C MET A 815 16.56 -15.81 28.51
N VAL A 816 16.19 -17.05 28.18
CA VAL A 816 16.67 -18.26 28.90
C VAL A 816 18.20 -18.39 28.82
N THR A 817 18.75 -18.11 27.64
CA THR A 817 20.19 -18.25 27.37
C THR A 817 21.01 -17.17 28.10
N LEU A 818 20.51 -15.93 28.17
CA LEU A 818 21.09 -14.83 28.94
C LEU A 818 20.99 -15.05 30.46
N VAL A 819 19.91 -15.68 30.93
CA VAL A 819 19.66 -16.01 32.35
C VAL A 819 20.67 -17.02 32.90
N GLY A 820 21.15 -17.96 32.09
CA GLY A 820 22.14 -18.95 32.53
C GLY A 820 23.56 -18.41 32.71
N ARG A 821 24.03 -17.53 31.80
CA ARG A 821 25.46 -17.22 31.64
C ARG A 821 25.94 -15.90 32.29
N ASP A 822 25.19 -14.81 32.18
CA ASP A 822 25.68 -13.46 32.58
C ASP A 822 25.28 -13.03 33.99
N ILE A 823 24.32 -13.74 34.57
CA ILE A 823 23.77 -13.45 35.90
C ILE A 823 24.79 -13.69 37.03
N TYR A 824 25.70 -14.65 36.88
CA TYR A 824 26.80 -14.90 37.84
C TYR A 824 27.66 -13.65 38.10
N LYS A 825 28.02 -12.92 37.03
CA LYS A 825 28.83 -11.69 37.12
C LYS A 825 28.04 -10.55 37.74
N LEU A 826 26.74 -10.45 37.50
CA LEU A 826 25.86 -9.43 38.10
C LEU A 826 25.65 -9.65 39.61
N ALA A 827 25.48 -10.91 40.02
CA ALA A 827 25.23 -11.29 41.41
C ALA A 827 26.48 -11.17 42.32
N THR A 828 27.68 -11.44 41.78
CA THR A 828 28.91 -11.51 42.58
C THR A 828 29.74 -10.22 42.58
N SER A 829 29.54 -9.31 41.63
CA SER A 829 30.38 -8.10 41.46
C SER A 829 29.87 -6.83 42.15
N GLY A 830 28.67 -6.85 42.77
CA GLY A 830 28.04 -5.66 43.34
C GLY A 830 27.53 -4.63 42.30
N ILE A 831 27.79 -4.84 41.01
CA ILE A 831 27.41 -3.95 39.90
C ILE A 831 25.90 -3.73 39.84
N GLY A 832 25.08 -4.75 40.14
CA GLY A 832 23.62 -4.63 40.17
C GLY A 832 23.13 -3.58 41.18
N ARG A 833 23.70 -3.56 42.39
CA ARG A 833 23.35 -2.60 43.44
C ARG A 833 23.77 -1.18 43.08
N GLU A 834 24.95 -1.02 42.50
CA GLU A 834 25.46 0.27 42.02
C GLU A 834 24.62 0.82 40.86
N LEU A 835 24.17 -0.05 39.93
CA LEU A 835 23.27 0.32 38.84
C LEU A 835 21.90 0.79 39.34
N VAL A 836 21.33 0.09 40.33
CA VAL A 836 20.06 0.50 40.97
C VAL A 836 20.23 1.84 41.70
N HIS A 837 21.34 2.04 42.42
CA HIS A 837 21.61 3.27 43.16
C HIS A 837 21.76 4.48 42.21
N ARG A 838 22.57 4.36 41.15
CA ARG A 838 22.76 5.45 40.17
C ARG A 838 21.54 5.69 39.29
N GLY A 839 20.80 4.64 38.92
CA GLY A 839 19.53 4.76 38.20
C GLY A 839 18.47 5.51 39.00
N ARG A 840 18.37 5.25 40.32
CA ARG A 840 17.50 6.02 41.21
C ARG A 840 17.93 7.49 41.34
N LEU A 841 19.23 7.76 41.43
CA LEU A 841 19.76 9.13 41.46
C LEU A 841 19.46 9.90 40.16
N ALA A 842 19.55 9.24 39.01
CA ALA A 842 19.20 9.82 37.72
C ALA A 842 17.68 10.09 37.61
N LEU A 843 16.83 9.17 38.06
CA LEU A 843 15.37 9.37 38.10
C LEU A 843 14.96 10.46 39.09
N SER A 844 15.63 10.57 40.26
CA SER A 844 15.36 11.65 41.21
C SER A 844 15.80 13.01 40.70
N ALA A 845 16.88 13.08 39.92
CA ALA A 845 17.34 14.32 39.29
C ALA A 845 16.45 14.75 38.10
N ALA A 846 15.89 13.79 37.36
CA ALA A 846 14.99 14.05 36.24
C ALA A 846 13.53 14.32 36.67
N GLY A 847 13.15 13.94 37.90
CA GLY A 847 11.82 14.18 38.46
C GLY A 847 10.67 13.57 37.63
N ALA A 848 9.51 14.23 37.63
CA ALA A 848 8.34 13.81 36.84
C ALA A 848 8.59 13.82 35.31
N ARG A 849 9.65 14.50 34.84
CA ARG A 849 10.01 14.65 33.41
C ARG A 849 10.81 13.47 32.83
N ALA A 850 11.21 12.49 33.65
CA ALA A 850 11.80 11.27 33.11
C ALA A 850 10.80 10.52 32.22
N SER A 851 11.22 10.17 30.99
CA SER A 851 10.40 9.40 30.06
C SER A 851 9.94 8.08 30.70
N SER A 852 8.72 7.64 30.37
CA SER A 852 8.15 6.38 30.84
C SER A 852 9.10 5.20 30.60
N GLY A 853 9.74 5.16 29.42
CA GLY A 853 10.72 4.13 29.05
C GLY A 853 11.99 4.11 29.92
N LEU A 854 12.53 5.26 30.33
CA LEU A 854 13.69 5.32 31.23
C LEU A 854 13.33 4.80 32.63
N ARG A 855 12.14 5.16 33.11
CA ARG A 855 11.62 4.72 34.41
C ARG A 855 11.38 3.21 34.43
N GLU A 856 10.76 2.65 33.38
CA GLU A 856 10.52 1.21 33.23
C GLU A 856 11.83 0.40 33.08
N SER A 857 12.84 0.97 32.44
CA SER A 857 14.15 0.33 32.28
C SER A 857 14.89 0.20 33.63
N VAL A 858 14.90 1.26 34.44
CA VAL A 858 15.51 1.23 35.79
C VAL A 858 14.79 0.24 36.70
N GLU A 859 13.46 0.16 36.59
CA GLU A 859 12.67 -0.79 37.37
C GLU A 859 12.88 -2.23 36.96
N SER A 860 13.06 -2.51 35.67
CA SER A 860 13.35 -3.86 35.17
C SER A 860 14.71 -4.35 35.65
N VAL A 861 15.72 -3.46 35.70
CA VAL A 861 17.03 -3.76 36.30
C VAL A 861 16.90 -4.00 37.81
N GLN A 862 16.13 -3.16 38.52
CA GLN A 862 15.93 -3.32 39.95
C GLN A 862 15.17 -4.60 40.29
N ALA A 863 14.17 -4.98 39.49
CA ALA A 863 13.44 -6.23 39.65
C ALA A 863 14.37 -7.42 39.44
N LEU A 864 15.20 -7.41 38.39
CA LEU A 864 16.19 -8.46 38.12
C LEU A 864 17.15 -8.67 39.31
N VAL A 865 17.69 -7.58 39.86
CA VAL A 865 18.59 -7.65 41.03
C VAL A 865 17.88 -8.24 42.24
N LYS A 866 16.65 -7.79 42.53
CA LYS A 866 15.86 -8.33 43.65
C LYS A 866 15.50 -9.80 43.46
N THR A 867 15.18 -10.23 42.24
CA THR A 867 14.90 -11.64 41.93
C THR A 867 16.10 -12.51 42.23
N LEU A 868 17.29 -12.03 41.88
CA LEU A 868 18.53 -12.73 42.14
C LEU A 868 18.86 -12.82 43.62
N GLU A 869 18.76 -11.70 44.34
CA GLU A 869 18.97 -11.68 45.79
C GLU A 869 18.01 -12.65 46.49
N ARG A 870 16.74 -12.68 46.08
CA ARG A 870 15.73 -13.57 46.63
C ARG A 870 16.01 -15.04 46.31
N MET A 871 16.31 -15.40 45.07
CA MET A 871 16.56 -16.79 44.70
C MET A 871 17.85 -17.36 45.28
N LEU A 872 18.87 -16.52 45.46
CA LEU A 872 20.11 -16.89 46.16
C LEU A 872 19.86 -17.06 47.67
N ALA A 873 19.10 -16.15 48.30
CA ALA A 873 18.74 -16.26 49.71
C ALA A 873 17.85 -17.48 50.01
N GLU A 874 16.96 -17.85 49.08
CA GLU A 874 16.09 -19.02 49.19
C GLU A 874 16.81 -20.34 48.82
N GLY A 875 18.08 -20.32 48.40
CA GLY A 875 18.84 -21.51 48.00
C GLY A 875 18.34 -22.21 46.73
N LYS A 876 17.44 -21.57 45.98
CA LYS A 876 16.84 -22.10 44.74
C LYS A 876 17.76 -21.95 43.52
N ALA A 877 18.79 -21.13 43.65
CA ALA A 877 19.89 -21.03 42.72
C ALA A 877 21.21 -20.97 43.49
N VAL A 878 22.25 -21.60 42.93
CA VAL A 878 23.62 -21.55 43.42
C VAL A 878 24.46 -20.87 42.36
N ALA A 879 25.15 -19.79 42.74
CA ALA A 879 26.12 -19.15 41.87
C ALA A 879 27.37 -20.02 41.75
N THR A 880 27.66 -20.57 40.56
CA THR A 880 28.91 -21.28 40.27
C THR A 880 29.75 -20.52 39.25
N PRO A 881 31.05 -20.80 39.10
CA PRO A 881 31.90 -20.17 38.09
C PRO A 881 31.40 -20.30 36.64
N ASP A 882 30.58 -21.34 36.37
CA ASP A 882 29.99 -21.61 35.05
C ASP A 882 28.64 -20.89 34.81
N GLY A 883 28.07 -20.21 35.82
CA GLY A 883 26.75 -19.56 35.73
C GLY A 883 25.88 -19.77 36.96
N LEU A 884 24.60 -19.34 36.88
CA LEU A 884 23.61 -19.73 37.90
C LEU A 884 23.22 -21.19 37.66
N ARG A 885 23.55 -22.08 38.59
CA ARG A 885 22.99 -23.44 38.59
C ARG A 885 21.74 -23.46 39.44
N PHE A 886 20.62 -23.81 38.83
CA PHE A 886 19.40 -24.07 39.57
C PHE A 886 19.44 -25.47 40.14
N SER A 887 19.02 -25.64 41.38
CA SER A 887 19.06 -26.92 42.10
C SER A 887 18.08 -27.97 41.55
N HIS A 888 17.17 -27.60 40.63
CA HIS A 888 16.14 -28.47 40.07
C HIS A 888 15.94 -28.24 38.55
N SER A 889 15.57 -29.29 37.81
CA SER A 889 15.14 -29.22 36.40
C SER A 889 13.81 -28.48 36.29
N GLY A 890 13.88 -27.16 36.12
CA GLY A 890 12.74 -26.23 36.16
C GLY A 890 13.10 -24.83 36.66
N GLY A 891 14.33 -24.65 37.15
CA GLY A 891 14.75 -23.38 37.76
C GLY A 891 14.78 -22.16 36.83
N ALA A 892 14.92 -22.35 35.52
CA ALA A 892 14.79 -21.25 34.55
C ALA A 892 13.36 -20.68 34.50
N GLU A 893 12.34 -21.53 34.62
CA GLU A 893 10.95 -21.08 34.69
C GLU A 893 10.59 -20.51 36.06
N ALA A 894 11.13 -21.08 37.14
CA ALA A 894 11.02 -20.49 38.47
C ALA A 894 11.67 -19.08 38.54
N PHE A 895 12.79 -18.89 37.82
CA PHE A 895 13.44 -17.58 37.69
C PHE A 895 12.57 -16.57 36.95
N LYS A 896 12.02 -16.95 35.79
CA LYS A 896 11.10 -16.11 35.02
C LYS A 896 9.87 -15.74 35.85
N GLN A 897 9.25 -16.70 36.53
CA GLN A 897 8.11 -16.47 37.42
C GLN A 897 8.47 -15.46 38.53
N ALA A 898 9.60 -15.65 39.21
CA ALA A 898 10.05 -14.75 40.27
C ALA A 898 10.42 -13.34 39.74
N PHE A 899 10.95 -13.24 38.53
CA PHE A 899 11.24 -11.97 37.87
C PHE A 899 9.97 -11.18 37.54
N PHE A 900 8.99 -11.81 36.91
CA PHE A 900 7.72 -11.16 36.60
C PHE A 900 6.93 -10.80 37.86
N ALA A 901 6.97 -11.65 38.89
CA ALA A 901 6.36 -11.36 40.19
C ALA A 901 6.97 -10.08 40.82
N ILE A 902 8.29 -9.95 40.85
CA ILE A 902 8.96 -8.79 41.45
C ILE A 902 8.74 -7.51 40.64
N ARG A 903 8.65 -7.59 39.30
CA ARG A 903 8.21 -6.44 38.49
C ARG A 903 6.79 -6.01 38.84
N GLY A 904 5.88 -6.97 39.04
CA GLY A 904 4.52 -6.72 39.52
C GLY A 904 4.51 -6.03 40.89
N GLU A 905 5.34 -6.50 41.84
CA GLU A 905 5.49 -5.91 43.18
C GLU A 905 5.96 -4.45 43.12
N MET A 906 6.89 -4.13 42.22
CA MET A 906 7.38 -2.77 42.05
C MET A 906 6.31 -1.84 41.46
N ALA A 907 5.56 -2.30 40.46
CA ALA A 907 4.45 -1.55 39.88
C ALA A 907 3.33 -1.36 40.91
N ALA A 908 3.02 -2.39 41.71
CA ALA A 908 2.05 -2.34 42.80
C ALA A 908 2.43 -1.27 43.84
N ALA A 909 3.69 -1.24 44.27
CA ALA A 909 4.19 -0.22 45.19
C ALA A 909 4.03 1.21 44.64
N ARG A 910 4.20 1.41 43.32
CA ARG A 910 3.98 2.70 42.68
C ARG A 910 2.50 3.07 42.64
N ALA A 911 1.62 2.15 42.26
CA ALA A 911 0.18 2.38 42.26
C ALA A 911 -0.29 2.82 43.66
N LEU A 912 0.13 2.12 44.71
CA LEU A 912 -0.17 2.47 46.11
C LEU A 912 0.45 3.81 46.51
N GLY A 913 1.69 4.09 46.10
CA GLY A 913 2.34 5.38 46.33
C GLY A 913 1.60 6.55 45.68
N GLY A 914 1.09 6.36 44.46
CA GLY A 914 0.27 7.36 43.76
C GLY A 914 -1.07 7.60 44.44
N ILE A 915 -1.76 6.54 44.89
CA ILE A 915 -3.01 6.62 45.64
C ILE A 915 -2.81 7.37 46.97
N ARG A 916 -1.81 6.95 47.76
CA ARG A 916 -1.46 7.60 49.04
C ARG A 916 -1.02 9.07 48.83
N GLY A 917 -0.23 9.33 47.80
CA GLY A 917 0.25 10.67 47.46
C GLY A 917 -0.86 11.63 47.04
N ALA A 918 -1.97 11.11 46.51
CA ALA A 918 -3.18 11.87 46.21
C ALA A 918 -4.12 12.05 47.42
N GLY A 919 -3.75 11.53 48.61
CA GLY A 919 -4.57 11.61 49.83
C GLY A 919 -5.74 10.62 49.88
N LEU A 920 -5.76 9.61 49.01
CA LEU A 920 -6.80 8.58 48.98
C LEU A 920 -6.43 7.39 49.88
N ALA A 921 -7.45 6.73 50.45
CA ALA A 921 -7.27 5.52 51.25
C ALA A 921 -6.78 4.36 50.37
N ALA A 922 -5.62 3.79 50.70
CA ALA A 922 -4.97 2.76 49.91
C ALA A 922 -5.14 1.33 50.48
N GLU A 923 -5.81 1.16 51.63
CA GLU A 923 -5.89 -0.12 52.34
C GLU A 923 -6.55 -1.23 51.52
N GLU A 924 -7.66 -0.91 50.83
CA GLU A 924 -8.37 -1.88 49.98
C GLU A 924 -7.56 -2.23 48.71
N ALA A 925 -6.89 -1.24 48.12
CA ALA A 925 -6.02 -1.43 46.96
C ALA A 925 -4.80 -2.30 47.32
N GLU A 926 -4.24 -2.11 48.51
CA GLU A 926 -3.12 -2.88 49.05
C GLU A 926 -3.53 -4.33 49.32
N LYS A 927 -4.68 -4.54 49.97
CA LYS A 927 -5.25 -5.88 50.18
C LYS A 927 -5.47 -6.63 48.87
N THR A 928 -5.97 -5.94 47.84
CA THR A 928 -6.19 -6.52 46.51
C THR A 928 -4.88 -6.96 45.86
N LEU A 929 -3.87 -6.09 45.85
CA LEU A 929 -2.57 -6.37 45.23
C LEU A 929 -1.81 -7.47 45.97
N GLU A 930 -1.87 -7.52 47.30
CA GLU A 930 -1.29 -8.62 48.09
C GLU A 930 -2.05 -9.95 47.83
N GLY A 931 -3.38 -9.90 47.70
CA GLY A 931 -4.18 -11.06 47.32
C GLY A 931 -3.78 -11.65 45.94
N LEU A 932 -3.56 -10.78 44.95
CA LEU A 932 -3.08 -11.21 43.62
C LEU A 932 -1.64 -11.72 43.64
N LYS A 933 -0.77 -11.12 44.46
CA LYS A 933 0.62 -11.55 44.63
C LYS A 933 0.72 -12.95 45.23
N LEU A 934 -0.15 -13.30 46.18
CA LEU A 934 -0.24 -14.66 46.70
C LEU A 934 -0.62 -15.67 45.60
N LEU A 935 -1.64 -15.34 44.78
CA LEU A 935 -2.06 -16.19 43.66
C LEU A 935 -1.00 -16.27 42.54
N ALA A 936 -0.23 -15.22 42.33
CA ALA A 936 0.88 -15.20 41.37
C ALA A 936 1.99 -16.21 41.71
N ALA A 937 2.12 -16.61 42.98
CA ALA A 937 3.04 -17.66 43.38
C ALA A 937 2.56 -19.07 43.01
N GLU A 938 1.26 -19.25 42.68
CA GLU A 938 0.65 -20.55 42.39
C GLU A 938 0.75 -20.94 40.91
N SER A 939 0.83 -19.97 39.98
CA SER A 939 0.93 -20.24 38.53
C SER A 939 1.57 -19.09 37.75
N GLN A 940 2.19 -19.43 36.61
CA GLN A 940 2.80 -18.44 35.71
C GLN A 940 1.78 -17.49 35.10
N GLU A 941 0.61 -18.01 34.73
CA GLU A 941 -0.50 -17.25 34.16
C GLU A 941 -0.98 -16.17 35.13
N MET A 942 -1.09 -16.50 36.43
CA MET A 942 -1.44 -15.54 37.47
C MET A 942 -0.33 -14.52 37.74
N ALA A 943 0.95 -14.92 37.63
CA ALA A 943 2.07 -13.97 37.74
C ALA A 943 2.05 -12.92 36.61
N LEU A 944 1.77 -13.35 35.38
CA LEU A 944 1.61 -12.46 34.24
C LEU A 944 0.40 -11.54 34.41
N ALA A 945 -0.73 -12.07 34.89
CA ALA A 945 -1.94 -11.32 35.18
C ALA A 945 -1.72 -10.25 36.27
N TYR A 946 -1.09 -10.63 37.38
CA TYR A 946 -0.72 -9.71 38.46
C TYR A 946 0.17 -8.58 37.94
N GLY A 947 1.21 -8.91 37.17
CA GLY A 947 2.09 -7.92 36.56
C GLY A 947 1.34 -6.94 35.64
N ALA A 948 0.44 -7.43 34.80
CA ALA A 948 -0.37 -6.59 33.92
C ALA A 948 -1.31 -5.66 34.69
N VAL A 949 -2.02 -6.20 35.70
CA VAL A 949 -2.91 -5.42 36.57
C VAL A 949 -2.15 -4.33 37.32
N ALA A 950 -1.02 -4.67 37.96
CA ALA A 950 -0.23 -3.73 38.74
C ALA A 950 0.33 -2.59 37.86
N ARG A 951 0.81 -2.90 36.65
CA ARG A 951 1.28 -1.90 35.69
C ARG A 951 0.16 -0.98 35.22
N ARG A 952 -1.02 -1.53 34.90
CA ARG A 952 -2.17 -0.72 34.49
C ARG A 952 -2.63 0.20 35.61
N ALA A 953 -2.74 -0.30 36.83
CA ALA A 953 -3.09 0.52 37.99
C ALA A 953 -2.07 1.65 38.20
N ALA A 954 -0.78 1.37 38.04
CA ALA A 954 0.29 2.36 38.18
C ALA A 954 0.30 3.43 37.06
N ALA A 955 -0.32 3.16 35.91
CA ALA A 955 -0.42 4.09 34.78
C ALA A 955 -1.70 4.93 34.80
N LEU A 956 -2.67 4.61 35.65
CA LEU A 956 -3.92 5.35 35.79
C LEU A 956 -3.78 6.47 36.84
N PRO A 957 -4.55 7.58 36.69
CA PRO A 957 -4.75 8.54 37.78
C PRO A 957 -5.23 7.85 39.06
N ALA A 958 -4.90 8.40 40.23
CA ALA A 958 -5.08 7.75 41.52
C ALA A 958 -6.53 7.28 41.81
N ASP A 959 -7.52 8.12 41.49
CA ASP A 959 -8.96 7.83 41.60
C ASP A 959 -9.37 6.66 40.69
N LYS A 960 -8.89 6.67 39.43
CA LYS A 960 -9.16 5.63 38.45
C LYS A 960 -8.42 4.32 38.76
N ALA A 961 -7.21 4.41 39.32
CA ALA A 961 -6.43 3.27 39.76
C ALA A 961 -7.11 2.54 40.92
N GLN A 962 -7.67 3.29 41.88
CA GLN A 962 -8.45 2.72 42.98
C GLN A 962 -9.72 2.04 42.47
N ALA A 963 -10.49 2.70 41.60
CA ALA A 963 -11.69 2.10 41.00
C ALA A 963 -11.35 0.84 40.17
N TYR A 964 -10.22 0.84 39.47
CA TYR A 964 -9.74 -0.30 38.70
C TYR A 964 -9.38 -1.48 39.60
N LEU A 965 -8.62 -1.25 40.67
CA LEU A 965 -8.25 -2.31 41.61
C LEU A 965 -9.47 -2.86 42.37
N ALA A 966 -10.44 -2.02 42.72
CA ALA A 966 -11.71 -2.48 43.29
C ALA A 966 -12.48 -3.40 42.32
N ALA A 967 -12.54 -3.07 41.02
CA ALA A 967 -13.16 -3.93 40.01
C ALA A 967 -12.40 -5.25 39.81
N VAL A 968 -11.07 -5.22 39.92
CA VAL A 968 -10.24 -6.44 39.90
C VAL A 968 -10.53 -7.34 41.10
N GLU A 969 -10.68 -6.77 42.30
CA GLU A 969 -11.05 -7.52 43.50
C GLU A 969 -12.46 -8.11 43.40
N SER A 970 -13.40 -7.36 42.83
CA SER A 970 -14.75 -7.84 42.54
C SER A 970 -14.70 -9.06 41.63
N LEU A 971 -13.98 -8.99 40.50
CA LEU A 971 -13.81 -10.12 39.59
C LEU A 971 -13.17 -11.34 40.29
N ARG A 972 -12.11 -11.12 41.08
CA ARG A 972 -11.38 -12.17 41.79
C ARG A 972 -12.25 -12.88 42.84
N SER A 973 -13.00 -12.11 43.63
CA SER A 973 -13.88 -12.64 44.68
C SER A 973 -15.13 -13.34 44.10
N SER A 974 -15.60 -12.85 42.95
CA SER A 974 -16.75 -13.40 42.21
C SER A 974 -16.43 -14.69 41.43
N ALA A 975 -15.14 -14.97 41.13
CA ALA A 975 -14.74 -16.12 40.33
C ALA A 975 -14.95 -17.47 41.07
N ARG A 976 -15.93 -18.25 40.61
CA ARG A 976 -16.27 -19.58 41.17
C ARG A 976 -15.41 -20.69 40.57
N GLY A 977 -15.31 -21.83 41.26
CA GLY A 977 -14.39 -22.95 40.97
C GLY A 977 -14.13 -23.26 39.48
N ALA A 978 -15.20 -23.48 38.70
CA ALA A 978 -15.15 -23.79 37.27
C ALA A 978 -14.56 -22.66 36.39
N ALA A 979 -14.64 -21.41 36.83
CA ALA A 979 -14.16 -20.23 36.11
C ALA A 979 -12.72 -19.83 36.48
N LYS A 980 -12.14 -20.42 37.53
CA LYS A 980 -10.77 -20.12 38.00
C LYS A 980 -9.70 -20.19 36.88
N PRO A 981 -9.72 -21.16 35.94
CA PRO A 981 -8.74 -21.20 34.85
C PRO A 981 -8.82 -19.99 33.90
N ALA A 982 -9.99 -19.36 33.78
CA ALA A 982 -10.19 -18.19 32.93
C ALA A 982 -9.74 -16.88 33.59
N LEU A 983 -9.68 -16.84 34.93
CA LEU A 983 -9.40 -15.63 35.70
C LEU A 983 -8.08 -14.96 35.31
N ALA A 984 -7.00 -15.74 35.16
CA ALA A 984 -5.70 -15.21 34.79
C ALA A 984 -5.71 -14.49 33.43
N GLN A 985 -6.43 -15.05 32.45
CA GLN A 985 -6.50 -14.48 31.11
C GLN A 985 -7.32 -13.18 31.09
N LEU A 986 -8.45 -13.15 31.81
CA LEU A 986 -9.30 -11.97 31.93
C LEU A 986 -8.57 -10.82 32.64
N LEU A 987 -7.90 -11.11 33.76
CA LEU A 987 -7.09 -10.12 34.49
C LEU A 987 -5.89 -9.62 33.66
N ARG A 988 -5.25 -10.51 32.90
CA ARG A 988 -4.17 -10.10 31.99
C ARG A 988 -4.71 -9.15 30.91
N ARG A 989 -5.85 -9.47 30.28
CA ARG A 989 -6.46 -8.61 29.26
C ARG A 989 -6.90 -7.27 29.83
N SER A 990 -7.42 -7.22 31.05
CA SER A 990 -7.81 -5.95 31.69
C SER A 990 -6.62 -5.03 31.94
N GLY A 991 -5.43 -5.60 32.15
CA GLY A 991 -4.18 -4.86 32.29
C GLY A 991 -3.51 -4.43 30.98
N ALA A 992 -4.02 -4.86 29.82
CA ALA A 992 -3.39 -4.58 28.52
C ALA A 992 -3.55 -3.10 28.11
N PRO A 993 -2.49 -2.44 27.59
CA PRO A 993 -2.55 -1.05 27.14
C PRO A 993 -3.56 -0.82 26.00
N SER A 994 -3.69 -1.80 25.09
CA SER A 994 -4.62 -1.76 23.95
C SER A 994 -6.10 -1.81 24.32
N LEU A 995 -6.44 -2.03 25.60
CA LEU A 995 -7.84 -2.01 26.06
C LEU A 995 -8.22 -0.59 26.50
N ALA A 996 -9.06 0.08 25.70
CA ALA A 996 -9.49 1.45 25.94
C ALA A 996 -10.27 1.62 27.26
N ALA A 997 -11.18 0.67 27.56
CA ALA A 997 -12.08 0.74 28.71
C ALA A 997 -11.93 -0.48 29.66
N PRO A 998 -10.84 -0.57 30.45
CA PRO A 998 -10.56 -1.73 31.29
C PRO A 998 -11.58 -1.96 32.40
N LEU A 999 -12.21 -0.90 32.92
CA LEU A 999 -13.27 -0.99 33.93
C LEU A 999 -14.55 -1.62 33.40
N ALA A 1000 -14.97 -1.25 32.18
CA ALA A 1000 -16.15 -1.83 31.54
C ALA A 1000 -15.93 -3.32 31.28
N PHE A 1001 -14.77 -3.67 30.73
CA PHE A 1001 -14.37 -5.05 30.50
C PHE A 1001 -14.36 -5.88 31.79
N LEU A 1002 -13.82 -5.38 32.90
CA LEU A 1002 -13.81 -6.10 34.19
C LEU A 1002 -15.22 -6.37 34.71
N LYS A 1003 -16.15 -5.41 34.59
CA LYS A 1003 -17.56 -5.60 34.99
C LYS A 1003 -18.27 -6.65 34.13
N GLU A 1004 -17.96 -6.69 32.85
CA GLU A 1004 -18.52 -7.69 31.93
C GLU A 1004 -17.91 -9.08 32.16
N ALA A 1005 -16.61 -9.15 32.41
CA ALA A 1005 -15.90 -10.37 32.78
C ALA A 1005 -16.39 -10.93 34.12
N GLU A 1006 -16.78 -10.06 35.07
CA GLU A 1006 -17.35 -10.46 36.35
C GLU A 1006 -18.66 -11.22 36.19
N TRP A 1007 -19.55 -10.76 35.31
CA TRP A 1007 -20.77 -11.51 34.97
C TRP A 1007 -20.44 -12.92 34.47
N LEU A 1008 -19.43 -13.07 33.62
CA LEU A 1008 -19.04 -14.37 33.06
C LEU A 1008 -18.54 -15.34 34.14
N VAL A 1009 -17.66 -14.90 35.05
CA VAL A 1009 -17.06 -15.78 36.06
C VAL A 1009 -17.93 -16.00 37.30
N SER A 1010 -18.90 -15.12 37.54
CA SER A 1010 -19.88 -15.24 38.63
C SER A 1010 -21.13 -16.05 38.24
N HIS A 1011 -21.32 -16.33 36.95
CA HIS A 1011 -22.52 -16.99 36.47
C HIS A 1011 -22.67 -18.39 37.09
N PRO A 1012 -23.74 -18.67 37.85
CA PRO A 1012 -23.85 -19.88 38.67
C PRO A 1012 -23.97 -21.17 37.84
N GLU A 1013 -24.52 -21.06 36.63
CA GLU A 1013 -24.97 -22.21 35.85
C GLU A 1013 -24.25 -22.36 34.49
N LEU A 1014 -23.25 -21.52 34.19
CA LEU A 1014 -22.40 -21.71 33.01
C LEU A 1014 -21.38 -22.82 33.25
N GLU A 1015 -21.23 -23.72 32.28
CA GLU A 1015 -20.26 -24.80 32.34
C GLU A 1015 -18.82 -24.29 32.25
N ALA A 1016 -17.87 -24.98 32.88
CA ALA A 1016 -16.46 -24.58 32.91
C ALA A 1016 -15.87 -24.36 31.51
N GLU A 1017 -16.21 -25.24 30.57
CA GLU A 1017 -15.75 -25.18 29.18
C GLU A 1017 -16.35 -23.98 28.42
N ALA A 1018 -17.63 -23.68 28.65
CA ALA A 1018 -18.30 -22.50 28.11
C ALA A 1018 -17.64 -21.21 28.62
N VAL A 1019 -17.39 -21.12 29.92
CA VAL A 1019 -16.70 -19.98 30.54
C VAL A 1019 -15.30 -19.80 29.97
N ALA A 1020 -14.51 -20.88 29.87
CA ALA A 1020 -13.15 -20.83 29.33
C ALA A 1020 -13.13 -20.39 27.86
N THR A 1021 -14.06 -20.87 27.03
CA THR A 1021 -14.14 -20.52 25.61
C THR A 1021 -14.62 -19.08 25.41
N LEU A 1022 -15.63 -18.63 26.15
CA LEU A 1022 -16.08 -17.23 26.11
C LEU A 1022 -15.00 -16.27 26.61
N ALA A 1023 -14.28 -16.60 27.68
CA ALA A 1023 -13.18 -15.79 28.17
C ALA A 1023 -12.06 -15.66 27.10
N ARG A 1024 -11.66 -16.77 26.47
CA ARG A 1024 -10.69 -16.75 25.36
C ARG A 1024 -11.16 -15.87 24.20
N LYS A 1025 -12.44 -15.93 23.83
CA LYS A 1025 -13.01 -15.11 22.77
C LYS A 1025 -13.08 -13.64 23.16
N ALA A 1026 -13.47 -13.31 24.38
CA ALA A 1026 -13.56 -11.94 24.88
C ALA A 1026 -12.18 -11.29 24.91
N CYS A 1027 -11.15 -12.03 25.34
CA CYS A 1027 -9.75 -11.56 25.32
C CYS A 1027 -9.25 -11.23 23.91
N ARG A 1028 -9.81 -11.87 22.87
CA ARG A 1028 -9.49 -11.63 21.46
C ARG A 1028 -10.46 -10.70 20.75
N ASP A 1029 -11.36 -10.05 21.50
CA ASP A 1029 -12.43 -9.22 20.95
C ASP A 1029 -13.23 -9.95 19.86
N ARG A 1030 -13.57 -11.23 20.11
CA ARG A 1030 -14.43 -12.05 19.24
C ARG A 1030 -15.85 -12.24 19.78
N VAL A 1031 -16.08 -11.82 21.03
CA VAL A 1031 -17.39 -11.75 21.67
C VAL A 1031 -17.42 -10.55 22.60
N ASP A 1032 -18.52 -9.82 22.55
CA ASP A 1032 -18.85 -8.76 23.50
C ASP A 1032 -19.70 -9.37 24.62
N LEU A 1033 -19.14 -9.42 25.83
CA LEU A 1033 -19.79 -10.03 26.99
C LEU A 1033 -20.96 -9.16 27.50
N GLY A 1034 -20.89 -7.84 27.33
CA GLY A 1034 -21.99 -6.93 27.66
C GLY A 1034 -23.20 -7.17 26.74
N TRP A 1035 -22.97 -7.31 25.44
CA TRP A 1035 -24.02 -7.70 24.49
C TRP A 1035 -24.56 -9.10 24.77
N LEU A 1036 -23.69 -10.09 24.99
CA LEU A 1036 -24.11 -11.47 25.26
C LEU A 1036 -25.01 -11.56 26.51
N ARG A 1037 -24.66 -10.83 27.58
CA ARG A 1037 -25.48 -10.69 28.79
C ARG A 1037 -26.85 -10.07 28.51
N SER A 1038 -26.96 -9.21 27.50
CA SER A 1038 -28.24 -8.58 27.12
C SER A 1038 -29.16 -9.52 26.32
N THR A 1039 -28.65 -10.63 25.80
CA THR A 1039 -29.46 -11.63 25.07
C THR A 1039 -30.41 -12.37 26.02
N ALA A 1040 -31.51 -12.89 25.48
CA ALA A 1040 -32.47 -13.70 26.19
C ALA A 1040 -32.25 -15.20 25.94
N LEU A 1041 -31.00 -15.62 25.70
CA LEU A 1041 -30.65 -17.03 25.48
C LEU A 1041 -30.97 -17.85 26.73
N PRO A 1042 -31.76 -18.92 26.62
CA PRO A 1042 -31.87 -19.92 27.68
C PRO A 1042 -30.49 -20.44 28.03
N LEU A 1043 -30.27 -20.77 29.31
CA LEU A 1043 -28.97 -21.21 29.78
C LEU A 1043 -28.42 -22.41 29.00
N GLU A 1044 -29.26 -23.41 28.73
CA GLU A 1044 -28.88 -24.60 27.96
C GLU A 1044 -28.32 -24.22 26.58
N ASP A 1045 -28.97 -23.26 25.92
CA ASP A 1045 -28.57 -22.76 24.61
C ASP A 1045 -27.29 -21.93 24.67
N LEU A 1046 -27.17 -21.10 25.70
CA LEU A 1046 -25.96 -20.34 25.95
C LEU A 1046 -24.77 -21.27 26.19
N ASN A 1047 -24.91 -22.31 27.01
CA ASN A 1047 -23.87 -23.30 27.26
C ASN A 1047 -23.48 -24.07 25.97
N ALA A 1048 -24.45 -24.50 25.19
CA ALA A 1048 -24.19 -25.18 23.92
C ALA A 1048 -23.44 -24.27 22.93
N MET A 1049 -23.90 -23.03 22.75
CA MET A 1049 -23.27 -22.10 21.81
C MET A 1049 -21.91 -21.60 22.31
N ALA A 1050 -21.74 -21.40 23.62
CA ALA A 1050 -20.51 -20.89 24.23
C ALA A 1050 -19.34 -21.89 24.16
N ARG A 1051 -19.62 -23.20 24.22
CA ARG A 1051 -18.61 -24.25 24.05
C ARG A 1051 -18.04 -24.30 22.62
N ASN A 1052 -18.78 -23.84 21.62
CA ASN A 1052 -18.34 -23.87 20.23
C ASN A 1052 -17.27 -22.76 19.96
N GLU A 1053 -16.01 -23.20 19.74
CA GLU A 1053 -14.87 -22.33 19.43
C GLU A 1053 -15.06 -21.52 18.13
N MET A 1054 -15.84 -22.04 17.17
CA MET A 1054 -16.11 -21.40 15.87
C MET A 1054 -17.39 -20.56 15.85
N MET A 1055 -18.14 -20.51 16.95
CA MET A 1055 -19.37 -19.72 17.05
C MET A 1055 -19.15 -18.24 16.65
N PRO A 1056 -19.84 -17.71 15.63
CA PRO A 1056 -19.63 -16.37 15.06
C PRO A 1056 -20.37 -15.29 15.87
N TRP A 1057 -20.02 -15.13 17.15
CA TRP A 1057 -20.69 -14.20 18.07
C TRP A 1057 -20.74 -12.76 17.56
N LYS A 1058 -19.64 -12.25 16.98
CA LYS A 1058 -19.59 -10.89 16.43
C LYS A 1058 -20.54 -10.69 15.26
N ASP A 1059 -20.74 -11.70 14.42
CA ASP A 1059 -21.69 -11.56 13.31
C ASP A 1059 -23.14 -11.58 13.79
N PHE A 1060 -23.45 -12.34 14.86
CA PHE A 1060 -24.75 -12.27 15.52
C PHE A 1060 -24.98 -10.91 16.20
N GLN A 1061 -23.98 -10.39 16.91
CA GLN A 1061 -24.03 -9.06 17.49
C GLN A 1061 -24.25 -7.99 16.43
N ARG A 1062 -23.46 -8.05 15.34
CA ARG A 1062 -23.56 -7.14 14.22
C ARG A 1062 -24.92 -7.24 13.54
N ALA A 1063 -25.47 -8.44 13.37
CA ALA A 1063 -26.81 -8.62 12.83
C ALA A 1063 -27.90 -8.09 13.78
N ALA A 1064 -27.72 -8.20 15.10
CA ALA A 1064 -28.65 -7.61 16.07
C ALA A 1064 -28.64 -6.08 16.02
N ALA A 1065 -27.46 -5.47 15.79
CA ALA A 1065 -27.30 -4.02 15.64
C ALA A 1065 -27.75 -3.51 14.25
N GLU A 1066 -27.43 -4.24 13.18
CA GLU A 1066 -27.73 -3.90 11.77
C GLU A 1066 -28.99 -4.64 11.28
N GLN A 1067 -30.14 -4.33 11.87
CA GLN A 1067 -31.40 -4.99 11.51
C GLN A 1067 -31.77 -4.86 10.02
N GLY A 1068 -31.37 -3.75 9.36
CA GLY A 1068 -31.61 -3.50 7.93
C GLY A 1068 -30.64 -4.21 6.98
N ASN A 1069 -29.57 -4.86 7.47
CA ASN A 1069 -28.61 -5.52 6.59
C ASN A 1069 -29.10 -6.92 6.17
N PHE A 1070 -29.98 -6.99 5.17
CA PHE A 1070 -30.61 -8.25 4.72
C PHE A 1070 -29.61 -9.34 4.31
N LYS A 1071 -28.45 -8.96 3.75
CA LYS A 1071 -27.41 -9.93 3.37
C LYS A 1071 -26.81 -10.59 4.61
N LEU A 1072 -26.46 -9.80 5.63
CA LEU A 1072 -25.98 -10.29 6.92
C LEU A 1072 -27.08 -11.09 7.65
N GLN A 1073 -28.32 -10.61 7.65
CA GLN A 1073 -29.46 -11.30 8.25
C GLN A 1073 -29.70 -12.68 7.65
N ARG A 1074 -29.63 -12.79 6.30
CA ARG A 1074 -29.75 -14.05 5.59
C ARG A 1074 -28.61 -15.00 5.93
N TRP A 1075 -27.39 -14.51 5.94
CA TRP A 1075 -26.22 -15.30 6.30
C TRP A 1075 -26.30 -15.78 7.76
N VAL A 1076 -26.64 -14.90 8.71
CA VAL A 1076 -26.85 -15.25 10.12
C VAL A 1076 -27.98 -16.26 10.30
N ARG A 1077 -29.09 -16.12 9.54
CA ARG A 1077 -30.19 -17.11 9.54
C ARG A 1077 -29.70 -18.48 9.12
N GLU A 1078 -28.87 -18.55 8.08
CA GLU A 1078 -28.29 -19.82 7.60
C GLU A 1078 -27.31 -20.42 8.64
N GLN A 1079 -26.49 -19.58 9.30
CA GLN A 1079 -25.61 -20.03 10.39
C GLN A 1079 -26.39 -20.53 11.61
N LEU A 1080 -27.40 -19.78 12.07
CA LEU A 1080 -28.25 -20.17 13.20
C LEU A 1080 -29.01 -21.46 12.94
N ARG A 1081 -29.40 -21.70 11.69
CA ARG A 1081 -30.01 -22.96 11.29
C ARG A 1081 -29.01 -24.13 11.41
N GLY A 1082 -27.76 -23.93 11.02
CA GLY A 1082 -26.67 -24.88 11.26
C GLY A 1082 -26.50 -25.19 12.75
N VAL A 1083 -26.34 -24.15 13.56
CA VAL A 1083 -26.22 -24.23 15.03
C VAL A 1083 -27.43 -24.94 15.66
N ALA A 1084 -28.65 -24.60 15.25
CA ALA A 1084 -29.86 -25.26 15.74
C ALA A 1084 -29.85 -26.77 15.42
N THR A 1085 -29.36 -27.16 14.25
CA THR A 1085 -29.24 -28.56 13.85
C THR A 1085 -28.19 -29.29 14.68
N GLU A 1086 -27.02 -28.68 14.92
CA GLU A 1086 -25.99 -29.22 15.83
C GLU A 1086 -26.55 -29.43 17.24
N MET A 1087 -27.23 -28.41 17.80
CA MET A 1087 -27.80 -28.49 19.15
C MET A 1087 -28.88 -29.57 19.26
N LEU A 1088 -29.74 -29.70 18.25
CA LEU A 1088 -30.73 -30.78 18.23
C LEU A 1088 -30.08 -32.14 18.05
N THR A 1089 -28.96 -32.23 17.33
CA THR A 1089 -28.18 -33.46 17.17
C THR A 1089 -27.57 -33.86 18.51
N GLU A 1090 -26.96 -32.91 19.24
CA GLU A 1090 -26.43 -33.09 20.60
C GLU A 1090 -27.53 -33.56 21.56
N ASN A 1091 -28.65 -32.82 21.64
CA ASN A 1091 -29.76 -33.12 22.56
C ASN A 1091 -30.43 -34.47 22.25
N ASN A 1092 -30.41 -34.91 20.99
CA ASN A 1092 -30.98 -36.19 20.58
C ASN A 1092 -29.91 -37.26 20.30
N ALA A 1093 -28.64 -37.06 20.68
CA ALA A 1093 -27.54 -37.94 20.28
C ALA A 1093 -27.82 -39.40 20.66
N GLN A 1094 -28.34 -39.67 21.86
CA GLN A 1094 -28.67 -41.04 22.28
C GLN A 1094 -29.86 -41.65 21.51
N LYS A 1095 -30.80 -40.82 21.05
CA LYS A 1095 -31.96 -41.27 20.25
C LYS A 1095 -31.57 -41.52 18.80
N LEU A 1096 -30.75 -40.63 18.23
CA LEU A 1096 -30.24 -40.72 16.86
C LEU A 1096 -29.18 -41.83 16.73
N PHE A 1097 -28.41 -42.07 17.80
CA PHE A 1097 -27.30 -43.02 17.84
C PHE A 1097 -27.37 -43.90 19.11
N PRO A 1098 -28.30 -44.88 19.17
CA PRO A 1098 -28.44 -45.76 20.32
C PRO A 1098 -27.12 -46.48 20.68
N GLY A 1099 -26.74 -46.45 21.96
CA GLY A 1099 -25.48 -47.05 22.43
C GLY A 1099 -24.26 -46.11 22.41
N PHE A 1100 -24.41 -44.87 21.92
CA PHE A 1100 -23.36 -43.86 21.88
C PHE A 1100 -23.74 -42.61 22.67
N ARG A 1101 -22.72 -41.86 23.11
CA ARG A 1101 -22.88 -40.55 23.74
C ARG A 1101 -21.95 -39.53 23.08
N LEU A 1102 -22.34 -38.26 23.07
CA LEU A 1102 -21.45 -37.19 22.65
C LEU A 1102 -20.30 -37.04 23.65
N THR A 1103 -19.09 -36.90 23.12
CA THR A 1103 -17.85 -36.82 23.92
C THR A 1103 -16.91 -35.71 23.51
N GLY A 1104 -17.16 -35.08 22.37
CA GLY A 1104 -16.42 -33.90 21.92
C GLY A 1104 -17.20 -33.15 20.86
N ARG A 1105 -16.95 -31.84 20.79
CA ARG A 1105 -17.57 -30.91 19.83
C ARG A 1105 -16.46 -30.13 19.13
N GLN A 1106 -16.61 -29.86 17.83
CA GLN A 1106 -15.64 -29.16 16.99
C GLN A 1106 -14.24 -29.77 17.10
N VAL A 1107 -14.14 -31.07 16.82
CA VAL A 1107 -12.93 -31.86 17.07
C VAL A 1107 -12.00 -31.80 15.87
N LYS A 1108 -10.75 -31.38 16.11
CA LYS A 1108 -9.70 -31.36 15.11
C LYS A 1108 -9.25 -32.79 14.75
N MET A 1109 -9.26 -33.10 13.46
CA MET A 1109 -8.84 -34.37 12.87
C MET A 1109 -7.36 -34.35 12.47
N GLU A 1110 -6.84 -35.52 12.11
CA GLU A 1110 -5.42 -35.75 11.81
C GLU A 1110 -4.91 -34.90 10.63
N GLY A 1111 -5.72 -34.68 9.59
CA GLY A 1111 -5.39 -33.79 8.46
C GLY A 1111 -5.65 -32.30 8.72
N GLY A 1112 -5.98 -31.92 9.96
CA GLY A 1112 -6.20 -30.52 10.35
C GLY A 1112 -7.63 -29.99 10.13
N HIS A 1113 -8.49 -30.75 9.45
CA HIS A 1113 -9.92 -30.48 9.32
C HIS A 1113 -10.64 -30.61 10.67
N VAL A 1114 -11.81 -29.99 10.82
CA VAL A 1114 -12.63 -30.05 12.05
C VAL A 1114 -13.94 -30.72 11.72
N ILE A 1115 -14.39 -31.68 12.52
CA ILE A 1115 -15.76 -32.21 12.43
C ILE A 1115 -16.64 -31.60 13.52
N ASP A 1116 -17.94 -31.51 13.26
CA ASP A 1116 -18.87 -30.89 14.20
C ASP A 1116 -18.95 -31.61 15.56
N ASP A 1117 -19.06 -32.94 15.56
CA ASP A 1117 -19.30 -33.74 16.77
C ASP A 1117 -18.54 -35.07 16.78
N VAL A 1118 -18.19 -35.57 17.98
CA VAL A 1118 -17.60 -36.90 18.19
C VAL A 1118 -18.41 -37.70 19.21
N LEU A 1119 -18.91 -38.85 18.76
CA LEU A 1119 -19.60 -39.83 19.57
C LEU A 1119 -18.63 -40.88 20.11
N THR A 1120 -18.84 -41.36 21.33
CA THR A 1120 -18.13 -42.52 21.91
C THR A 1120 -19.14 -43.57 22.37
N ALA A 1121 -18.82 -44.84 22.15
CA ALA A 1121 -19.63 -45.96 22.61
C ALA A 1121 -19.75 -45.97 24.14
N MET A 1122 -20.96 -46.23 24.65
CA MET A 1122 -21.21 -46.27 26.10
C MET A 1122 -20.56 -47.50 26.78
N THR A 1123 -20.28 -48.57 26.02
CA THR A 1123 -19.70 -49.82 26.52
C THR A 1123 -18.17 -49.81 26.62
N GLY A 1124 -17.50 -48.71 26.24
CA GLY A 1124 -16.05 -48.52 26.44
C GLY A 1124 -15.43 -47.45 25.54
N LEU A 1125 -14.28 -46.90 25.97
CA LEU A 1125 -13.60 -45.75 25.34
C LEU A 1125 -12.97 -46.01 23.95
N LYS A 1126 -12.97 -47.25 23.46
CA LYS A 1126 -12.20 -47.65 22.27
C LYS A 1126 -12.90 -47.38 20.93
N LEU A 1127 -14.23 -47.22 20.91
CA LEU A 1127 -14.97 -46.94 19.68
C LEU A 1127 -15.57 -45.55 19.74
N GLN A 1128 -15.07 -44.66 18.89
CA GLN A 1128 -15.61 -43.32 18.69
C GLN A 1128 -16.07 -43.19 17.23
N HIS A 1129 -16.83 -42.16 16.87
CA HIS A 1129 -17.25 -41.87 15.50
C HIS A 1129 -17.32 -40.36 15.30
N GLY A 1130 -16.90 -39.89 14.13
CA GLY A 1130 -17.12 -38.51 13.71
C GLY A 1130 -18.55 -38.31 13.20
N VAL A 1131 -19.17 -37.20 13.56
CA VAL A 1131 -20.49 -36.79 13.08
C VAL A 1131 -20.38 -35.38 12.52
N GLU A 1132 -20.66 -35.24 11.23
CA GLU A 1132 -20.76 -33.94 10.56
C GLU A 1132 -22.23 -33.56 10.42
N VAL A 1133 -22.57 -32.30 10.72
CA VAL A 1133 -23.95 -31.83 10.78
C VAL A 1133 -24.16 -30.72 9.75
N LYS A 1134 -25.11 -30.91 8.85
CA LYS A 1134 -25.42 -29.92 7.81
C LYS A 1134 -26.89 -29.51 7.86
N GLY A 1135 -27.15 -28.42 8.58
CA GLY A 1135 -28.44 -27.74 8.65
C GLY A 1135 -28.83 -26.98 7.38
N TRP A 1136 -28.42 -27.39 6.18
CA TRP A 1136 -28.80 -26.70 4.94
C TRP A 1136 -30.28 -26.97 4.60
N ASN A 1137 -30.94 -25.99 3.98
CA ASN A 1137 -32.30 -26.20 3.44
C ASN A 1137 -32.24 -26.94 2.09
N GLU A 1138 -33.40 -27.41 1.62
CA GLU A 1138 -33.50 -28.16 0.37
C GLU A 1138 -32.88 -27.42 -0.83
N ASN A 1139 -33.16 -26.12 -0.98
CA ASN A 1139 -32.66 -25.33 -2.10
C ASN A 1139 -31.14 -25.22 -2.10
N ARG A 1140 -30.52 -25.08 -0.92
CA ARG A 1140 -29.06 -25.01 -0.79
C ARG A 1140 -28.42 -26.35 -1.12
N TRP A 1141 -28.97 -27.46 -0.60
CA TRP A 1141 -28.51 -28.81 -0.97
C TRP A 1141 -28.59 -29.03 -2.48
N ARG A 1142 -29.73 -28.70 -3.09
CA ARG A 1142 -29.93 -28.84 -4.54
C ARG A 1142 -28.88 -28.06 -5.32
N LYS A 1143 -28.70 -26.77 -5.01
CA LYS A 1143 -27.71 -25.92 -5.69
C LYS A 1143 -26.28 -26.41 -5.52
N ALA A 1144 -25.92 -26.88 -4.34
CA ALA A 1144 -24.58 -27.38 -4.08
C ALA A 1144 -24.30 -28.67 -4.87
N LEU A 1145 -25.25 -29.62 -4.85
CA LEU A 1145 -25.13 -30.88 -5.59
C LEU A 1145 -25.16 -30.64 -7.11
N ASP A 1146 -25.98 -29.70 -7.60
CA ASP A 1146 -26.00 -29.32 -9.02
C ASP A 1146 -24.69 -28.66 -9.46
N ALA A 1147 -24.11 -27.80 -8.60
CA ALA A 1147 -22.80 -27.20 -8.86
C ALA A 1147 -21.69 -28.25 -8.88
N TRP A 1148 -21.74 -29.24 -7.97
CA TRP A 1148 -20.82 -30.37 -7.96
C TRP A 1148 -20.88 -31.18 -9.26
N LEU A 1149 -22.09 -31.61 -9.66
CA LEU A 1149 -22.28 -32.39 -10.90
C LEU A 1149 -21.86 -31.59 -12.15
N SER A 1150 -22.11 -30.27 -12.15
CA SER A 1150 -21.65 -29.39 -13.22
C SER A 1150 -20.12 -29.30 -13.27
N ARG A 1151 -19.45 -29.25 -12.11
CA ARG A 1151 -17.99 -29.28 -11.99
C ARG A 1151 -17.41 -30.57 -12.56
N GLU A 1152 -17.97 -31.72 -12.18
CA GLU A 1152 -17.54 -33.04 -12.70
C GLU A 1152 -17.78 -33.18 -14.20
N GLY A 1153 -18.86 -32.59 -14.72
CA GLY A 1153 -19.15 -32.54 -16.15
C GLY A 1153 -18.26 -31.57 -16.96
N GLY A 1154 -17.29 -30.90 -16.33
CA GLY A 1154 -16.40 -29.95 -17.00
C GLY A 1154 -17.06 -28.62 -17.38
N VAL A 1155 -18.23 -28.31 -16.81
CA VAL A 1155 -18.95 -27.06 -17.06
C VAL A 1155 -18.31 -25.94 -16.24
N LYS A 1156 -18.02 -24.80 -16.89
CA LYS A 1156 -17.48 -23.61 -16.21
C LYS A 1156 -18.50 -23.06 -15.21
N LEU A 1157 -18.16 -23.08 -13.93
CA LEU A 1157 -18.99 -22.56 -12.85
C LEU A 1157 -18.82 -21.04 -12.67
N ASN A 1158 -19.84 -20.38 -12.13
CA ASN A 1158 -19.68 -19.03 -11.57
C ASN A 1158 -19.17 -19.07 -10.12
N GLU A 1159 -18.70 -17.94 -9.59
CA GLU A 1159 -18.13 -17.86 -8.23
C GLU A 1159 -19.05 -18.42 -7.12
N LYS A 1160 -20.37 -18.24 -7.24
CA LYS A 1160 -21.32 -18.75 -6.24
C LYS A 1160 -21.47 -20.26 -6.31
N GLN A 1161 -21.41 -20.83 -7.51
CA GLN A 1161 -21.42 -22.27 -7.73
C GLN A 1161 -20.09 -22.89 -7.29
N GLU A 1162 -18.96 -22.25 -7.60
CA GLU A 1162 -17.63 -22.67 -7.15
C GLU A 1162 -17.57 -22.76 -5.62
N ALA A 1163 -18.02 -21.71 -4.92
CA ALA A 1163 -18.04 -21.68 -3.46
C ALA A 1163 -18.92 -22.78 -2.83
N LEU A 1164 -20.01 -23.19 -3.50
CA LEU A 1164 -20.85 -24.29 -3.04
C LEU A 1164 -20.21 -25.66 -3.31
N ALA A 1165 -19.55 -25.83 -4.46
CA ALA A 1165 -18.80 -27.04 -4.78
C ALA A 1165 -17.62 -27.21 -3.80
N ASP A 1166 -16.91 -26.13 -3.47
CA ASP A 1166 -15.82 -26.17 -2.48
C ASP A 1166 -16.31 -26.49 -1.06
N GLN A 1167 -17.53 -26.08 -0.69
CA GLN A 1167 -18.13 -26.49 0.58
C GLN A 1167 -18.42 -28.00 0.60
N LEU A 1168 -18.83 -28.60 -0.52
CA LEU A 1168 -18.98 -30.04 -0.63
C LEU A 1168 -17.63 -30.76 -0.64
N GLN A 1169 -16.60 -30.20 -1.27
CA GLN A 1169 -15.24 -30.75 -1.19
C GLN A 1169 -14.75 -30.79 0.26
N ARG A 1170 -14.89 -29.69 1.01
CA ARG A 1170 -14.52 -29.66 2.43
C ARG A 1170 -15.28 -30.69 3.26
N LEU A 1171 -16.57 -30.88 2.99
CA LEU A 1171 -17.37 -31.93 3.61
C LEU A 1171 -16.78 -33.32 3.35
N LEU A 1172 -16.35 -33.60 2.11
CA LEU A 1172 -15.69 -34.86 1.78
C LEU A 1172 -14.36 -35.02 2.51
N ASP A 1173 -13.55 -33.96 2.58
CA ASP A 1173 -12.25 -33.98 3.27
C ASP A 1173 -12.43 -34.25 4.78
N GLN A 1174 -13.41 -33.59 5.42
CA GLN A 1174 -13.79 -33.83 6.82
C GLN A 1174 -14.23 -35.27 7.06
N LEU A 1175 -15.09 -35.82 6.21
CA LEU A 1175 -15.56 -37.20 6.31
C LEU A 1175 -14.43 -38.21 6.07
N ALA A 1176 -13.56 -37.94 5.09
CA ALA A 1176 -12.42 -38.80 4.77
C ALA A 1176 -11.42 -38.84 5.93
N ASP A 1177 -11.11 -37.70 6.55
CA ASP A 1177 -10.23 -37.66 7.71
C ASP A 1177 -10.85 -38.30 8.95
N ALA A 1178 -12.15 -38.11 9.17
CA ALA A 1178 -12.86 -38.79 10.24
C ALA A 1178 -12.87 -40.31 10.06
N ALA A 1179 -12.88 -40.80 8.80
CA ALA A 1179 -12.78 -42.23 8.50
C ALA A 1179 -11.37 -42.80 8.71
N LYS A 1180 -10.31 -41.98 8.67
CA LYS A 1180 -8.92 -42.39 8.96
C LYS A 1180 -8.62 -42.49 10.45
N ALA A 1181 -9.33 -41.71 11.27
CA ALA A 1181 -9.19 -41.79 12.73
C ALA A 1181 -9.52 -43.23 13.21
N PRO A 1182 -8.88 -43.74 14.28
CA PRO A 1182 -9.05 -45.13 14.75
C PRO A 1182 -10.40 -45.34 15.48
N ARG A 1183 -11.51 -44.98 14.81
CA ARG A 1183 -12.77 -44.51 15.40
C ARG A 1183 -13.95 -44.66 14.42
N GLY A 1184 -14.20 -45.87 13.92
CA GLY A 1184 -15.44 -46.22 13.21
C GLY A 1184 -15.75 -45.41 11.93
N LYS A 1185 -16.88 -45.69 11.26
CA LYS A 1185 -17.32 -44.92 10.07
C LYS A 1185 -17.98 -43.60 10.50
N PRO A 1186 -17.76 -42.48 9.78
CA PRO A 1186 -18.38 -41.20 10.09
C PRO A 1186 -19.86 -41.16 9.66
N PHE A 1187 -20.63 -40.25 10.25
CA PHE A 1187 -22.05 -40.00 9.93
C PHE A 1187 -22.25 -38.59 9.37
N LEU A 1188 -23.22 -38.44 8.47
CA LEU A 1188 -23.74 -37.13 8.04
C LEU A 1188 -25.17 -36.94 8.54
N VAL A 1189 -25.43 -35.85 9.26
CA VAL A 1189 -26.77 -35.46 9.70
C VAL A 1189 -27.31 -34.35 8.81
N SER A 1190 -28.55 -34.50 8.31
CA SER A 1190 -29.22 -33.53 7.43
C SER A 1190 -30.72 -33.44 7.76
N THR A 1191 -31.46 -32.57 7.05
CA THR A 1191 -32.92 -32.45 7.20
C THR A 1191 -33.70 -33.58 6.51
N ASP A 1192 -34.89 -33.89 7.02
CA ASP A 1192 -35.83 -34.87 6.46
C ASP A 1192 -36.65 -34.34 5.27
N LYS A 1193 -36.83 -33.02 5.15
CA LYS A 1193 -37.59 -32.37 4.06
C LYS A 1193 -36.79 -32.11 2.78
N LEU A 1194 -35.80 -32.95 2.48
CA LEU A 1194 -35.19 -32.95 1.16
C LEU A 1194 -36.20 -33.48 0.14
N SER A 1195 -36.40 -32.78 -0.99
CA SER A 1195 -37.22 -33.34 -2.07
C SER A 1195 -36.65 -34.67 -2.56
N GLY A 1196 -37.53 -35.56 -3.03
CA GLY A 1196 -37.14 -36.88 -3.55
C GLY A 1196 -35.91 -36.83 -4.48
N PRO A 1197 -35.89 -35.94 -5.50
CA PRO A 1197 -34.73 -35.79 -6.38
C PRO A 1197 -33.45 -35.34 -5.65
N THR A 1198 -33.54 -34.36 -4.74
CA THR A 1198 -32.38 -33.84 -4.00
C THR A 1198 -31.83 -34.89 -3.03
N LYS A 1199 -32.71 -35.64 -2.36
CA LYS A 1199 -32.34 -36.74 -1.48
C LYS A 1199 -31.62 -37.84 -2.25
N THR A 1200 -32.11 -38.24 -3.41
CA THR A 1200 -31.46 -39.23 -4.27
C THR A 1200 -30.08 -38.76 -4.72
N LYS A 1201 -29.95 -37.49 -5.14
CA LYS A 1201 -28.65 -36.89 -5.49
C LYS A 1201 -27.66 -36.93 -4.33
N LEU A 1202 -28.09 -36.58 -3.11
CA LEU A 1202 -27.24 -36.64 -1.92
C LEU A 1202 -26.79 -38.06 -1.60
N ILE A 1203 -27.70 -39.05 -1.68
CA ILE A 1203 -27.37 -40.45 -1.45
C ILE A 1203 -26.36 -40.96 -2.48
N ASN A 1204 -26.53 -40.61 -3.76
CA ASN A 1204 -25.59 -40.99 -4.81
C ASN A 1204 -24.23 -40.32 -4.61
N PHE A 1205 -24.21 -39.02 -4.33
CA PHE A 1205 -23.00 -38.25 -4.01
C PHE A 1205 -22.20 -38.90 -2.87
N LEU A 1206 -22.85 -39.26 -1.75
CA LEU A 1206 -22.18 -39.94 -0.64
C LEU A 1206 -21.71 -41.35 -1.02
N ARG A 1207 -22.49 -42.09 -1.81
CA ARG A 1207 -22.11 -43.44 -2.23
C ARG A 1207 -20.86 -43.45 -3.10
N GLU A 1208 -20.74 -42.46 -3.99
CA GLU A 1208 -19.62 -42.33 -4.92
C GLU A 1208 -18.39 -41.73 -4.24
N MET A 1209 -18.56 -40.65 -3.48
CA MET A 1209 -17.45 -39.85 -2.96
C MET A 1209 -17.04 -40.16 -1.52
N ALA A 1210 -17.93 -40.71 -0.69
CA ALA A 1210 -17.69 -41.03 0.72
C ALA A 1210 -18.32 -42.39 1.10
N PRO A 1211 -17.87 -43.50 0.47
CA PRO A 1211 -18.55 -44.79 0.54
C PRO A 1211 -18.64 -45.31 1.98
N GLY A 1212 -19.87 -45.57 2.42
CA GLY A 1212 -20.15 -46.13 3.74
C GLY A 1212 -20.47 -45.11 4.84
N THR A 1213 -20.48 -43.80 4.54
CA THR A 1213 -20.99 -42.76 5.45
C THR A 1213 -22.52 -42.83 5.53
N PRO A 1214 -23.13 -43.14 6.70
CA PRO A 1214 -24.58 -43.18 6.82
C PRO A 1214 -25.17 -41.77 6.88
N LEU A 1215 -26.32 -41.58 6.22
CA LEU A 1215 -27.10 -40.35 6.25
C LEU A 1215 -28.22 -40.47 7.28
N ILE A 1216 -28.18 -39.63 8.33
CA ILE A 1216 -29.25 -39.52 9.33
C ILE A 1216 -30.05 -38.25 9.05
N GLN A 1217 -31.37 -38.35 9.13
CA GLN A 1217 -32.28 -37.24 8.86
C GLN A 1217 -32.96 -36.74 10.15
N MET A 1218 -33.06 -35.43 10.29
CA MET A 1218 -33.72 -34.74 11.39
C MET A 1218 -34.97 -33.98 10.91
N GLU A 1219 -35.99 -33.93 11.77
CA GLU A 1219 -37.25 -33.23 11.50
C GLU A 1219 -37.03 -31.73 11.24
N GLU A 1220 -37.32 -31.29 10.02
CA GLU A 1220 -37.20 -29.89 9.58
C GLU A 1220 -37.96 -28.91 10.49
N ALA A 1221 -39.14 -29.33 10.96
CA ALA A 1221 -39.98 -28.50 11.83
C ALA A 1221 -39.26 -28.12 13.13
N ARG A 1222 -38.52 -29.06 13.73
CA ARG A 1222 -37.76 -28.81 14.96
C ARG A 1222 -36.57 -27.89 14.72
N ILE A 1223 -35.88 -28.07 13.58
CA ILE A 1223 -34.76 -27.19 13.19
C ILE A 1223 -35.26 -25.75 13.05
N LEU A 1224 -36.37 -25.55 12.35
CA LEU A 1224 -36.96 -24.22 12.14
C LEU A 1224 -37.46 -23.60 13.45
N GLU A 1225 -38.15 -24.38 14.29
CA GLU A 1225 -38.60 -23.93 15.60
C GLU A 1225 -37.44 -23.47 16.48
N LYS A 1226 -36.39 -24.30 16.60
CA LYS A 1226 -35.20 -23.95 17.37
C LYS A 1226 -34.45 -22.75 16.79
N THR A 1227 -34.38 -22.64 15.46
CA THR A 1227 -33.81 -21.47 14.78
C THR A 1227 -34.58 -20.20 15.12
N LYS A 1228 -35.93 -20.26 15.14
CA LYS A 1228 -36.78 -19.11 15.52
C LYS A 1228 -36.56 -18.72 16.98
N GLN A 1229 -36.51 -19.69 17.88
CA GLN A 1229 -36.21 -19.46 19.31
C GLN A 1229 -34.86 -18.76 19.50
N LEU A 1230 -33.79 -19.25 18.85
CA LEU A 1230 -32.47 -18.64 18.93
C LEU A 1230 -32.44 -17.23 18.35
N ARG A 1231 -33.14 -16.97 17.24
CA ARG A 1231 -33.25 -15.62 16.65
C ARG A 1231 -33.89 -14.64 17.61
N ALA A 1232 -35.03 -15.01 18.20
CA ALA A 1232 -35.73 -14.18 19.17
C ALA A 1232 -34.85 -13.90 20.40
N ALA A 1233 -34.18 -14.94 20.93
CA ALA A 1233 -33.28 -14.82 22.07
C ALA A 1233 -32.08 -13.90 21.81
N LEU A 1234 -31.53 -13.93 20.59
CA LEU A 1234 -30.44 -13.05 20.14
C LEU A 1234 -30.91 -11.65 19.72
N ARG A 1235 -32.20 -11.34 19.87
CA ARG A 1235 -32.83 -10.07 19.45
C ARG A 1235 -32.66 -9.77 17.96
N LEU A 1236 -32.67 -10.81 17.13
CA LEU A 1236 -32.64 -10.69 15.67
C LEU A 1236 -34.06 -10.48 15.13
N PRO A 1237 -34.25 -9.72 14.03
CA PRO A 1237 -35.58 -9.51 13.43
C PRO A 1237 -36.29 -10.82 13.11
N GLU A 1238 -37.54 -11.00 13.57
CA GLU A 1238 -38.32 -12.20 13.28
C GLU A 1238 -38.82 -12.21 11.83
N ASP A 1239 -39.27 -11.06 11.34
CA ASP A 1239 -39.83 -10.89 9.99
C ASP A 1239 -38.80 -10.29 9.05
N LEU A 1240 -38.06 -11.16 8.35
CA LEU A 1240 -37.33 -10.74 7.16
C LEU A 1240 -38.30 -10.77 5.98
N SER A 1241 -38.75 -9.60 5.53
CA SER A 1241 -39.54 -9.46 4.30
C SER A 1241 -38.70 -9.90 3.09
N GLY A 1242 -38.79 -11.18 2.73
CA GLY A 1242 -38.08 -11.72 1.56
C GLY A 1242 -37.58 -13.14 1.74
N GLY A 1243 -38.50 -14.10 1.78
CA GLY A 1243 -38.20 -15.52 1.66
C GLY A 1243 -39.17 -16.35 2.47
N ALA A 1244 -40.15 -16.95 1.78
CA ALA A 1244 -41.06 -17.95 2.31
C ALA A 1244 -40.32 -19.01 3.17
N PRO A 1245 -41.01 -19.61 4.16
CA PRO A 1245 -40.45 -20.62 5.07
C PRO A 1245 -39.61 -21.70 4.37
#